data_AF-A0A1Y1SCD3-F1
#
_entry.id   AF-A0A1Y1SCD3-F1
#
_cell.length_a   1.000
_cell.length_b   1.000
_cell.length_c   1.000
_cell.angle_alpha   90.00
_cell.angle_beta   90.00
_cell.angle_gamma   90.00
#
_symmetry.space_group_name_H-M   'P 1'
#
loop_
_entity.id
_entity.type
_entity.pdbx_description
1 polymer ?
#
loop_
_entity_poly.entity_id
_entity_poly.type
_entity_poly.pdbx_seq_one_letter_code
_entity_poly.pdbx_strand_id
1 'polypeptide(L)'
;MTIQKTGLAVLGLTAAAMVGCGGGGGGGGSSDPTPTPTPTPTATPGAGDSVCDESFVSCSGTNATLSGTIDKDFTLSTDFNWFLDGFVQVGNGNVEITSNAQANDLRNNGVELTIPAGTHVKALETGVLIVTRGNRLIANGTAANPITFSSVDDGFDGLGEWGGVVLQGFAPQFGAGGTGNCFGDNNYCNVAGEGGSDVAFYGGKYPADNSGSIRYVRIAEGGLVAGPNNEVNGLTLQGVGHATTIEYVQVHNNLDDGVEWFGGTVNAKYLVLTGNDDDDIDYDEGYKGNIQFAIVKKSSNDAPQGSNDPRGIEANSSDEDFVPQTTASLANILLIGNTVSANEPGMRLRGALTTSIFNTALVGWDKGCIRIDDADTNADDVADQFSNVSLENVFGDCAGGFYTHEDADSTAGGVGSQTISLDDAYAINEGFASLASATNIVAVDNGSGFAFETTDYVGAVEPGTSMGDAWWAGWTIPGSLSDADEAPASASFVSCNDSTMICEVTGTIDEDYTFVAGYTWVLNGLVKVGDGNVEINSESQADQIKADGVTLTIRPGVDVKGTETGVLVVTRGSKLIANGSASAPITFSSLDENFDGLGEWGGVVLQGFAPQFGAGNTGNCHGANSYCNVAGEGGGGVAFYGGDDPADNSGSLRYVRIAEGGLVAGPNNEVNGLTLQGVGYMTSLDYIQVHNNLDDGVEWFGGTVNAKHLVLTGNDDDDIDFDEGYKGNIQYAIVIKSDNATPQGSNDPRGIEANSSDEDYVPQTQATLANILLVGNTVSANEPGMRLRGALTVSIFNTALTGWDEGCIRIDDADTNGDDTNDAFSDVTLVNILGNCSGGLYTHRDADSQTNYVSNAVNLNQALVVTGAAAQVSAPSITAVANGSGFSFDETNYIGAVAPGTNVADAWWNGWTIPNSVSVD
;
A
#
# COMPACT_ATOMS: atom_id res chain seq x y z
N MET A 1 -15.36 48.73 58.02
CA MET A 1 -14.37 47.66 57.75
C MET A 1 -15.13 46.45 57.23
N THR A 2 -15.67 46.54 56.01
CA THR A 2 -15.12 46.00 54.74
C THR A 2 -15.22 44.46 54.72
N ILE A 3 -16.39 43.85 54.42
CA ILE A 3 -17.02 43.58 53.08
C ILE A 3 -16.12 42.63 52.27
N GLN A 4 -16.52 41.45 51.79
CA GLN A 4 -17.82 40.76 51.75
C GLN A 4 -17.58 39.23 51.62
N LYS A 5 -18.37 38.43 52.34
CA LYS A 5 -18.63 37.00 52.10
C LYS A 5 -20.11 36.86 51.81
N THR A 6 -20.49 36.05 50.83
CA THR A 6 -21.79 35.38 50.81
C THR A 6 -21.66 34.08 50.03
N GLY A 7 -21.81 32.96 50.74
CA GLY A 7 -22.39 31.75 50.17
C GLY A 7 -23.89 31.71 50.51
N LEU A 8 -24.64 30.84 49.84
CA LEU A 8 -25.70 30.06 50.48
C LEU A 8 -26.13 28.89 49.57
N ALA A 9 -26.02 27.69 50.12
CA ALA A 9 -26.75 26.47 49.78
C ALA A 9 -28.19 26.60 50.38
N VAL A 10 -29.26 25.84 50.10
CA VAL A 10 -29.44 24.51 49.52
C VAL A 10 -30.98 24.21 49.46
N LEU A 11 -31.38 23.24 48.62
CA LEU A 11 -32.58 22.37 48.65
C LEU A 11 -34.02 22.91 48.49
N GLY A 12 -34.77 22.27 47.58
CA GLY A 12 -36.23 22.11 47.70
C GLY A 12 -37.04 21.78 46.43
N LEU A 13 -37.06 20.49 46.07
CA LEU A 13 -38.12 19.69 45.38
C LEU A 13 -39.13 20.28 44.35
N THR A 14 -39.25 19.49 43.26
CA THR A 14 -40.45 19.06 42.48
C THR A 14 -41.20 20.02 41.54
N ALA A 15 -40.94 19.78 40.24
CA ALA A 15 -41.85 19.33 39.18
C ALA A 15 -43.07 20.17 38.72
N ALA A 16 -43.02 20.44 37.41
CA ALA A 16 -44.08 20.26 36.38
C ALA A 16 -44.81 21.50 35.82
N ALA A 17 -44.58 21.65 34.50
CA ALA A 17 -45.54 21.96 33.43
C ALA A 17 -46.05 23.41 33.22
N MET A 18 -45.46 24.01 32.18
CA MET A 18 -46.11 24.54 30.96
C MET A 18 -47.25 25.58 31.09
N VAL A 19 -46.99 26.77 30.53
CA VAL A 19 -47.71 27.42 29.41
C VAL A 19 -47.69 28.95 29.60
N GLY A 20 -47.06 29.64 28.63
CA GLY A 20 -47.73 30.72 27.93
C GLY A 20 -47.49 32.17 28.36
N CYS A 21 -46.87 32.89 27.41
CA CYS A 21 -47.22 34.23 26.94
C CYS A 21 -46.43 35.45 27.48
N GLY A 22 -45.60 36.00 26.59
CA GLY A 22 -45.44 37.45 26.30
C GLY A 22 -44.72 38.30 27.34
N GLY A 23 -43.72 39.12 27.02
CA GLY A 23 -43.15 39.54 25.74
C GLY A 23 -42.30 40.81 25.95
N GLY A 24 -41.36 41.05 25.02
CA GLY A 24 -40.65 42.33 24.78
C GLY A 24 -39.41 42.55 25.66
N GLY A 25 -38.22 42.84 25.15
CA GLY A 25 -37.75 43.13 23.78
C GLY A 25 -36.40 43.86 23.89
N GLY A 26 -35.47 43.62 22.96
CA GLY A 26 -34.21 44.38 22.85
C GLY A 26 -33.06 43.56 22.28
N GLY A 27 -33.06 43.33 20.96
CA GLY A 27 -32.03 42.60 20.24
C GLY A 27 -30.78 43.45 19.94
N GLY A 28 -29.61 42.86 20.18
CA GLY A 28 -28.34 43.22 19.57
C GLY A 28 -27.82 41.97 18.85
N GLY A 29 -27.72 42.05 17.52
CA GLY A 29 -27.34 40.94 16.65
C GLY A 29 -25.85 40.64 16.76
N SER A 30 -25.53 39.40 17.12
CA SER A 30 -24.28 38.73 16.80
C SER A 30 -24.50 37.99 15.48
N SER A 31 -23.71 38.34 14.46
CA SER A 31 -23.58 37.58 13.23
C SER A 31 -22.88 36.27 13.54
N ASP A 32 -23.66 35.20 13.60
CA ASP A 32 -23.22 33.81 13.59
C ASP A 32 -22.41 33.55 12.29
N PRO A 33 -21.22 32.91 12.35
CA PRO A 33 -20.48 32.56 11.15
C PRO A 33 -21.34 31.65 10.27
N THR A 34 -21.39 32.01 8.98
CA THR A 34 -22.12 31.25 7.97
C THR A 34 -21.54 29.84 7.90
N PRO A 35 -22.36 28.77 7.88
CA PRO A 35 -21.86 27.42 7.69
C PRO A 35 -21.15 27.32 6.34
N THR A 36 -19.96 26.75 6.36
CA THR A 36 -19.20 26.32 5.17
C THR A 36 -20.14 25.59 4.21
N PRO A 37 -20.16 25.93 2.90
CA PRO A 37 -20.98 25.20 1.95
C PRO A 37 -20.50 23.74 1.93
N THR A 38 -21.40 22.83 2.31
CA THR A 38 -21.24 21.40 2.01
C THR A 38 -21.06 21.24 0.51
N PRO A 39 -20.05 20.50 0.02
CA PRO A 39 -19.90 20.25 -1.41
C PRO A 39 -21.21 19.62 -1.91
N THR A 40 -21.83 20.28 -2.88
CA THR A 40 -22.92 19.64 -3.62
C THR A 40 -22.27 18.49 -4.39
N PRO A 41 -22.77 17.25 -4.29
CA PRO A 41 -22.22 16.15 -5.09
C PRO A 41 -22.29 16.56 -6.56
N THR A 42 -21.12 16.61 -7.21
CA THR A 42 -21.00 16.73 -8.66
C THR A 42 -21.84 15.62 -9.29
N ALA A 43 -22.64 15.97 -10.29
CA ALA A 43 -23.47 15.01 -10.99
C ALA A 43 -22.58 13.90 -11.55
N THR A 44 -22.82 12.66 -11.13
CA THR A 44 -22.30 11.48 -11.83
C THR A 44 -22.72 11.60 -13.29
N PRO A 45 -21.81 11.45 -14.27
CA PRO A 45 -22.17 11.37 -15.67
C PRO A 45 -23.30 10.35 -15.83
N GLY A 46 -24.35 10.74 -16.56
CA GLY A 46 -25.48 9.86 -16.78
C GLY A 46 -25.01 8.58 -17.48
N ALA A 47 -25.54 7.43 -17.06
CA ALA A 47 -25.34 6.16 -17.73
C ALA A 47 -25.75 6.28 -19.22
N GLY A 48 -24.78 6.55 -20.10
CA GLY A 48 -25.03 6.81 -21.52
C GLY A 48 -23.91 7.49 -22.30
N ASP A 49 -23.05 8.32 -21.67
CA ASP A 49 -21.90 8.93 -22.37
C ASP A 49 -20.66 8.06 -22.18
N SER A 50 -20.10 7.58 -23.30
CA SER A 50 -18.82 6.88 -23.33
C SER A 50 -17.70 7.92 -23.21
N VAL A 51 -16.69 7.68 -22.36
CA VAL A 51 -15.50 8.57 -22.26
C VAL A 51 -14.82 8.79 -23.62
N CYS A 52 -15.02 7.87 -24.57
CA CYS A 52 -14.49 7.93 -25.93
C CYS A 52 -15.26 8.86 -26.88
N ASP A 53 -16.41 9.41 -26.47
CA ASP A 53 -17.17 10.36 -27.29
C ASP A 53 -16.61 11.79 -27.18
N GLU A 54 -15.65 11.99 -26.27
CA GLU A 54 -15.01 13.27 -26.03
C GLU A 54 -13.98 13.63 -27.10
N SER A 55 -13.99 14.88 -27.57
CA SER A 55 -13.09 15.31 -28.66
C SER A 55 -11.60 15.31 -28.28
N PHE A 56 -11.30 15.32 -26.99
CA PHE A 56 -9.95 15.26 -26.43
C PHE A 56 -9.56 13.83 -26.01
N VAL A 57 -10.41 12.83 -26.24
CA VAL A 57 -10.13 11.42 -25.97
C VAL A 57 -10.15 10.64 -27.28
N SER A 58 -9.13 9.83 -27.52
CA SER A 58 -9.16 8.80 -28.56
C SER A 58 -9.03 7.42 -27.93
N CYS A 59 -9.94 6.51 -28.27
CA CYS A 59 -9.95 5.16 -27.71
C CYS A 59 -9.59 4.12 -28.78
N SER A 60 -8.79 3.13 -28.39
CA SER A 60 -8.48 1.94 -29.17
C SER A 60 -8.45 0.72 -28.25
N GLY A 61 -9.54 -0.05 -28.23
CA GLY A 61 -9.70 -1.14 -27.27
C GLY A 61 -9.81 -0.60 -25.85
N THR A 62 -8.98 -1.12 -24.94
CA THR A 62 -8.87 -0.68 -23.54
C THR A 62 -7.89 0.48 -23.34
N ASN A 63 -7.29 1.03 -24.41
CA ASN A 63 -6.40 2.18 -24.31
C ASN A 63 -7.16 3.45 -24.66
N ALA A 64 -7.04 4.48 -23.82
CA ALA A 64 -7.57 5.81 -24.07
C ALA A 64 -6.42 6.83 -24.02
N THR A 65 -6.33 7.68 -25.04
CA THR A 65 -5.31 8.72 -25.14
C THR A 65 -5.95 10.09 -25.01
N LEU A 66 -5.50 10.87 -24.04
CA LEU A 66 -5.81 12.28 -23.87
C LEU A 66 -4.87 13.12 -24.75
N SER A 67 -5.45 14.08 -25.47
CA SER A 67 -4.68 15.03 -26.28
C SER A 67 -5.41 16.37 -26.38
N GLY A 68 -4.65 17.46 -26.52
CA GLY A 68 -5.22 18.80 -26.65
C GLY A 68 -5.86 19.32 -25.35
N THR A 69 -7.02 19.95 -25.46
CA THR A 69 -7.65 20.65 -24.33
C THR A 69 -8.87 19.90 -23.79
N ILE A 70 -8.84 19.61 -22.49
CA ILE A 70 -9.99 19.16 -21.69
C ILE A 70 -10.78 20.43 -21.30
N ASP A 71 -11.87 20.70 -22.01
CA ASP A 71 -12.63 21.95 -21.95
C ASP A 71 -13.95 21.86 -21.16
N LYS A 72 -14.14 20.74 -20.45
CA LYS A 72 -15.26 20.47 -19.54
C LYS A 72 -14.79 19.62 -18.36
N ASP A 73 -15.62 19.54 -17.32
CA ASP A 73 -15.39 18.60 -16.22
C ASP A 73 -15.31 17.18 -16.77
N PHE A 74 -14.26 16.46 -16.40
CA PHE A 74 -13.97 15.14 -16.91
C PHE A 74 -13.41 14.24 -15.82
N THR A 75 -13.94 13.03 -15.73
CA THR A 75 -13.45 11.99 -14.83
C THR A 75 -12.90 10.86 -15.67
N LEU A 76 -11.63 10.50 -15.43
CA LEU A 76 -11.04 9.31 -16.04
C LEU A 76 -11.80 8.07 -15.55
N SER A 77 -12.00 7.08 -16.43
CA SER A 77 -12.52 5.77 -16.02
C SER A 77 -11.37 4.83 -15.73
N THR A 78 -11.50 4.01 -14.68
CA THR A 78 -10.56 2.92 -14.40
C THR A 78 -10.60 1.81 -15.45
N ASP A 79 -11.62 1.81 -16.33
CA ASP A 79 -11.75 0.82 -17.41
C ASP A 79 -10.71 0.95 -18.53
N PHE A 80 -9.91 2.03 -18.54
CA PHE A 80 -8.96 2.34 -19.61
C PHE A 80 -7.53 2.52 -19.09
N ASN A 81 -6.57 2.05 -19.89
CA ASN A 81 -5.17 2.46 -19.78
C ASN A 81 -5.05 3.86 -20.38
N TRP A 82 -4.68 4.84 -19.56
CA TRP A 82 -4.64 6.24 -19.97
C TRP A 82 -3.26 6.62 -20.50
N PHE A 83 -3.24 7.32 -21.63
CA PHE A 83 -2.04 7.87 -22.25
C PHE A 83 -2.15 9.38 -22.39
N LEU A 84 -1.09 10.12 -22.10
CA LEU A 84 -0.94 11.54 -22.45
C LEU A 84 -0.16 11.65 -23.77
N ASP A 85 -0.74 12.32 -24.76
CA ASP A 85 -0.09 12.61 -26.04
C ASP A 85 0.06 14.13 -26.24
N GLY A 86 1.31 14.61 -26.19
CA GLY A 86 1.64 16.02 -26.23
C GLY A 86 1.24 16.78 -24.96
N PHE A 87 1.06 18.10 -25.09
CA PHE A 87 0.55 18.95 -24.01
C PHE A 87 -0.96 18.74 -23.83
N VAL A 88 -1.32 17.99 -22.79
CA VAL A 88 -2.71 17.78 -22.36
C VAL A 88 -3.09 18.90 -21.40
N GLN A 89 -3.91 19.82 -21.88
CA GLN A 89 -4.28 21.04 -21.17
C GLN A 89 -5.65 20.90 -20.49
N VAL A 90 -5.72 21.10 -19.17
CA VAL A 90 -6.98 21.18 -18.42
C VAL A 90 -7.44 22.63 -18.36
N GLY A 91 -8.57 22.91 -19.02
CA GLY A 91 -9.17 24.24 -19.14
C GLY A 91 -8.39 25.21 -20.02
N ASN A 92 -8.77 26.49 -19.99
CA ASN A 92 -8.29 27.53 -20.93
C ASN A 92 -7.59 28.72 -20.24
N GLY A 93 -7.01 28.50 -19.06
CA GLY A 93 -6.34 29.53 -18.26
C GLY A 93 -4.97 29.95 -18.78
N ASN A 94 -4.37 29.17 -19.68
CA ASN A 94 -3.02 29.32 -20.22
C ASN A 94 -2.94 30.40 -21.34
N VAL A 95 -3.50 31.57 -21.08
CA VAL A 95 -3.65 32.66 -22.05
C VAL A 95 -3.27 33.99 -21.44
N GLU A 96 -2.86 34.97 -22.24
CA GLU A 96 -2.69 36.34 -21.75
C GLU A 96 -4.05 36.92 -21.32
N ILE A 97 -4.18 37.24 -20.03
CA ILE A 97 -5.36 37.91 -19.49
C ILE A 97 -5.20 39.41 -19.68
N THR A 98 -6.25 40.08 -20.16
CA THR A 98 -6.23 41.53 -20.48
C THR A 98 -7.21 42.35 -19.63
N SER A 99 -8.01 41.71 -18.77
CA SER A 99 -8.94 42.41 -17.88
C SER A 99 -9.32 41.59 -16.63
N ASN A 100 -9.69 42.30 -15.56
CA ASN A 100 -10.21 41.66 -14.33
C ASN A 100 -11.51 40.87 -14.59
N ALA A 101 -12.29 41.25 -15.60
CA ALA A 101 -13.50 40.52 -15.98
C ALA A 101 -13.15 39.13 -16.53
N GLN A 102 -12.14 39.03 -17.41
CA GLN A 102 -11.64 37.77 -17.94
C GLN A 102 -11.02 36.90 -16.82
N ALA A 103 -10.24 37.49 -15.92
CA ALA A 103 -9.69 36.76 -14.76
C ALA A 103 -10.79 36.16 -13.88
N ASN A 104 -11.83 36.93 -13.57
CA ASN A 104 -12.96 36.44 -12.79
C ASN A 104 -13.75 35.36 -13.54
N ASP A 105 -13.87 35.45 -14.86
CA ASP A 105 -14.54 34.45 -15.69
C ASP A 105 -13.81 33.11 -15.63
N LEU A 106 -12.49 33.11 -15.87
CA LEU A 106 -11.63 31.91 -15.77
C LEU A 106 -11.71 31.25 -14.39
N ARG A 107 -11.74 32.05 -13.31
CA ARG A 107 -11.85 31.53 -11.93
C ARG A 107 -13.23 30.96 -11.59
N ASN A 108 -14.30 31.51 -12.16
CA ASN A 108 -15.67 31.13 -11.83
C ASN A 108 -16.23 30.01 -12.72
N ASN A 109 -15.66 29.84 -13.91
CA ASN A 109 -16.13 28.90 -14.94
C ASN A 109 -15.02 27.93 -15.37
N GLY A 110 -14.03 27.69 -14.49
CA GLY A 110 -13.01 26.68 -14.73
C GLY A 110 -13.57 25.26 -14.68
N VAL A 111 -12.79 24.31 -15.17
CA VAL A 111 -13.14 22.90 -15.28
C VAL A 111 -12.28 22.04 -14.37
N GLU A 112 -12.75 20.82 -14.12
CA GLU A 112 -12.12 19.86 -13.23
C GLU A 112 -11.74 18.56 -13.96
N LEU A 113 -10.48 18.15 -13.86
CA LEU A 113 -10.04 16.79 -14.21
C LEU A 113 -9.98 15.95 -12.93
N THR A 114 -10.76 14.87 -12.87
CA THR A 114 -10.74 13.90 -11.77
C THR A 114 -10.08 12.60 -12.20
N ILE A 115 -9.11 12.14 -11.43
CA ILE A 115 -8.41 10.87 -11.62
C ILE A 115 -8.74 9.95 -10.44
N PRO A 116 -9.44 8.81 -10.67
CA PRO A 116 -9.74 7.85 -9.63
C PRO A 116 -8.49 7.21 -9.01
N ALA A 117 -8.58 6.80 -7.75
CA ALA A 117 -7.52 6.03 -7.08
C ALA A 117 -7.16 4.75 -7.85
N GLY A 118 -5.88 4.38 -7.84
CA GLY A 118 -5.37 3.21 -8.59
C GLY A 118 -5.17 3.43 -10.09
N THR A 119 -5.54 4.61 -10.63
CA THR A 119 -5.33 4.90 -12.06
C THR A 119 -3.84 5.05 -12.37
N HIS A 120 -3.39 4.38 -13.44
CA HIS A 120 -2.08 4.59 -14.04
C HIS A 120 -2.22 5.41 -15.33
N VAL A 121 -1.67 6.61 -15.33
CA VAL A 121 -1.62 7.52 -16.47
C VAL A 121 -0.20 7.48 -17.05
N LYS A 122 -0.03 6.84 -18.19
CA LYS A 122 1.24 6.79 -18.91
C LYS A 122 1.38 8.00 -19.83
N ALA A 123 2.59 8.46 -20.08
CA ALA A 123 2.87 9.56 -21.00
C ALA A 123 3.74 9.06 -22.16
N LEU A 124 3.39 9.47 -23.38
CA LEU A 124 4.30 9.34 -24.53
C LEU A 124 5.46 10.32 -24.37
N GLU A 125 6.52 10.18 -25.17
CA GLU A 125 7.78 10.95 -25.06
C GLU A 125 7.60 12.49 -24.93
N THR A 126 6.55 13.05 -25.55
CA THR A 126 6.24 14.48 -25.48
C THR A 126 5.05 14.82 -24.58
N GLY A 127 4.59 13.86 -23.77
CA GLY A 127 3.41 14.01 -22.91
C GLY A 127 3.69 14.96 -21.75
N VAL A 128 2.82 15.94 -21.54
CA VAL A 128 2.83 16.86 -20.39
C VAL A 128 1.39 17.02 -19.93
N LEU A 129 1.14 16.92 -18.62
CA LEU A 129 -0.16 17.32 -18.05
C LEU A 129 -0.06 18.74 -17.50
N ILE A 130 -0.81 19.67 -18.07
CA ILE A 130 -0.86 21.06 -17.59
C ILE A 130 -2.28 21.44 -17.14
N VAL A 131 -2.41 21.80 -15.86
CA VAL A 131 -3.65 22.30 -15.27
C VAL A 131 -3.57 23.80 -15.19
N THR A 132 -4.35 24.47 -16.03
CA THR A 132 -4.21 25.90 -16.25
C THR A 132 -4.95 26.71 -15.18
N ARG A 133 -4.49 27.93 -14.87
CA ARG A 133 -5.08 28.77 -13.83
C ARG A 133 -6.61 28.91 -13.90
N GLY A 134 -7.26 28.74 -12.75
CA GLY A 134 -8.73 28.73 -12.62
C GLY A 134 -9.36 27.34 -12.74
N ASN A 135 -8.60 26.33 -13.14
CA ASN A 135 -9.05 24.94 -13.31
C ASN A 135 -8.43 24.04 -12.22
N ARG A 136 -8.91 22.80 -12.12
CA ARG A 136 -8.55 21.90 -11.02
C ARG A 136 -8.15 20.50 -11.48
N LEU A 137 -7.18 19.94 -10.76
CA LEU A 137 -6.87 18.51 -10.77
C LEU A 137 -7.27 17.87 -9.45
N ILE A 138 -8.13 16.86 -9.51
CA ILE A 138 -8.54 16.05 -8.36
C ILE A 138 -7.94 14.65 -8.56
N ALA A 139 -6.73 14.45 -8.01
CA ALA A 139 -6.00 13.20 -8.03
C ALA A 139 -5.84 12.69 -6.60
N ASN A 140 -6.86 12.02 -6.08
CA ASN A 140 -6.90 11.53 -4.70
C ASN A 140 -6.83 10.00 -4.69
N GLY A 141 -5.61 9.47 -4.74
CA GLY A 141 -5.30 8.07 -4.50
C GLY A 141 -5.46 7.69 -3.02
N THR A 142 -5.11 6.44 -2.72
CA THR A 142 -4.95 5.95 -1.35
C THR A 142 -3.62 5.22 -1.20
N ALA A 143 -3.17 4.96 0.03
CA ALA A 143 -1.95 4.19 0.23
C ALA A 143 -1.99 2.81 -0.46
N ALA A 144 -3.17 2.15 -0.44
CA ALA A 144 -3.36 0.85 -1.08
C ALA A 144 -3.52 0.94 -2.61
N ASN A 145 -4.03 2.07 -3.12
CA ASN A 145 -4.28 2.30 -4.55
C ASN A 145 -3.78 3.70 -4.94
N PRO A 146 -2.45 3.91 -5.05
CA PRO A 146 -1.90 5.20 -5.42
C PRO A 146 -2.17 5.48 -6.90
N ILE A 147 -2.30 6.75 -7.26
CA ILE A 147 -2.31 7.16 -8.68
C ILE A 147 -0.86 7.21 -9.16
N THR A 148 -0.58 6.73 -10.37
CA THR A 148 0.76 6.78 -10.96
C THR A 148 0.74 7.56 -12.26
N PHE A 149 1.65 8.51 -12.40
CA PHE A 149 2.09 9.10 -13.65
C PHE A 149 3.48 8.57 -13.98
N SER A 150 3.71 8.11 -15.21
CA SER A 150 5.02 7.60 -15.65
C SER A 150 5.18 7.68 -17.16
N SER A 151 6.35 7.29 -17.65
CA SER A 151 6.54 6.97 -19.07
C SER A 151 5.74 5.73 -19.48
N VAL A 152 5.88 5.32 -20.75
CA VAL A 152 5.19 4.12 -21.26
C VAL A 152 5.82 2.81 -20.82
N ASP A 153 7.07 2.81 -20.35
CA ASP A 153 7.70 1.59 -19.89
C ASP A 153 7.20 1.18 -18.49
N ASP A 154 7.77 0.09 -17.96
CA ASP A 154 7.31 -0.56 -16.74
C ASP A 154 8.41 -0.56 -15.64
N GLY A 155 9.55 0.12 -15.88
CA GLY A 155 10.76 0.03 -15.05
C GLY A 155 10.88 1.11 -13.97
N PHE A 156 10.33 2.31 -14.22
CA PHE A 156 10.54 3.48 -13.37
C PHE A 156 12.02 3.87 -13.21
N ASP A 157 12.90 3.42 -14.10
CA ASP A 157 14.37 3.58 -14.03
C ASP A 157 14.92 4.60 -15.05
N GLY A 158 14.05 5.18 -15.88
CA GLY A 158 14.38 6.24 -16.83
C GLY A 158 14.50 7.63 -16.20
N LEU A 159 15.04 8.59 -16.97
CA LEU A 159 15.09 10.02 -16.62
C LEU A 159 14.60 10.83 -17.82
N GLY A 160 13.65 11.75 -17.60
CA GLY A 160 13.24 12.72 -18.62
C GLY A 160 12.55 12.11 -19.83
N GLU A 161 11.79 11.05 -19.60
CA GLU A 161 11.10 10.30 -20.64
C GLU A 161 9.76 10.92 -21.03
N TRP A 162 9.28 11.86 -20.22
CA TRP A 162 8.12 12.71 -20.49
C TRP A 162 8.22 14.02 -19.69
N GLY A 163 7.21 14.88 -19.83
CA GLY A 163 7.12 16.19 -19.20
C GLY A 163 7.17 16.20 -17.69
N GLY A 164 6.15 15.61 -17.07
CA GLY A 164 5.77 15.88 -15.69
C GLY A 164 4.40 16.54 -15.58
N VAL A 165 4.06 16.99 -14.37
CA VAL A 165 2.76 17.60 -14.05
C VAL A 165 2.93 19.07 -13.69
N VAL A 166 2.24 19.96 -14.41
CA VAL A 166 2.27 21.40 -14.18
C VAL A 166 0.94 21.90 -13.62
N LEU A 167 0.96 22.59 -12.48
CA LEU A 167 -0.18 23.31 -11.93
C LEU A 167 0.04 24.81 -12.01
N GLN A 168 -0.85 25.52 -12.71
CA GLN A 168 -0.88 26.98 -12.73
C GLN A 168 -2.02 27.50 -11.85
N GLY A 169 -1.74 28.54 -11.07
CA GLY A 169 -2.73 29.20 -10.22
C GLY A 169 -2.79 30.71 -10.38
N PHE A 170 -3.72 31.31 -9.64
CA PHE A 170 -3.89 32.76 -9.51
C PHE A 170 -3.26 33.34 -8.23
N ALA A 171 -2.43 32.58 -7.53
CA ALA A 171 -1.71 33.09 -6.36
C ALA A 171 -0.57 34.04 -6.78
N PRO A 172 -0.10 34.88 -5.84
CA PRO A 172 0.95 35.85 -6.12
C PRO A 172 2.27 35.21 -6.52
N GLN A 173 2.93 35.82 -7.49
CA GLN A 173 4.34 35.63 -7.83
C GLN A 173 5.00 37.00 -7.71
N PHE A 174 6.29 37.04 -7.36
CA PHE A 174 7.03 38.29 -7.22
C PHE A 174 8.27 38.28 -8.12
N GLY A 175 8.35 39.27 -9.01
CA GLY A 175 9.56 39.52 -9.77
C GLY A 175 10.59 40.32 -8.99
N ALA A 176 11.81 40.29 -9.49
CA ALA A 176 12.97 40.85 -8.81
C ALA A 176 12.89 42.37 -8.59
N GLY A 177 13.44 42.86 -7.48
CA GLY A 177 13.55 44.29 -7.15
C GLY A 177 12.22 44.99 -6.85
N GLY A 178 11.16 44.24 -6.52
CA GLY A 178 9.80 44.78 -6.45
C GLY A 178 9.25 45.18 -7.83
N THR A 179 9.63 44.42 -8.86
CA THR A 179 9.10 44.54 -10.22
C THR A 179 8.33 43.26 -10.60
N GLY A 180 8.23 42.94 -11.89
CA GLY A 180 7.52 41.75 -12.37
C GLY A 180 6.06 41.98 -12.73
N ASN A 181 5.50 41.01 -13.45
CA ASN A 181 4.18 41.13 -14.08
C ASN A 181 3.04 41.25 -13.05
N CYS A 182 3.27 40.83 -11.80
CA CYS A 182 2.28 40.86 -10.71
C CYS A 182 2.34 42.12 -9.82
N PHE A 183 3.26 43.06 -10.09
CA PHE A 183 3.41 44.28 -9.27
C PHE A 183 2.36 45.39 -9.54
N GLY A 184 1.62 45.32 -10.65
CA GLY A 184 0.58 46.32 -11.00
C GLY A 184 -0.71 46.21 -10.17
N ASP A 185 -1.70 47.10 -10.37
CA ASP A 185 -2.95 47.15 -9.56
C ASP A 185 -4.02 46.11 -9.93
N ASN A 186 -3.82 45.33 -11.00
CA ASN A 186 -4.80 44.34 -11.46
C ASN A 186 -4.87 43.12 -10.52
N ASN A 187 -5.99 42.40 -10.53
CA ASN A 187 -6.15 41.16 -9.75
C ASN A 187 -5.51 39.93 -10.44
N TYR A 188 -5.03 40.11 -11.67
CA TYR A 188 -4.34 39.12 -12.49
C TYR A 188 -2.97 39.66 -12.91
N CYS A 189 -2.08 38.75 -13.28
CA CYS A 189 -0.85 39.03 -14.00
C CYS A 189 -0.61 37.94 -15.05
N ASN A 190 0.42 38.08 -15.87
CA ASN A 190 0.77 37.11 -16.90
C ASN A 190 2.26 36.80 -16.79
N VAL A 191 2.66 36.04 -15.76
CA VAL A 191 4.04 35.55 -15.64
C VAL A 191 4.23 34.42 -16.64
N ALA A 192 5.31 34.45 -17.40
CA ALA A 192 5.60 33.39 -18.38
C ALA A 192 5.94 32.12 -17.60
N GLY A 193 5.27 31.00 -17.92
CA GLY A 193 5.59 29.71 -17.32
C GLY A 193 6.91 29.16 -17.83
N GLU A 194 7.54 28.36 -16.99
CA GLU A 194 8.64 27.47 -17.37
C GLU A 194 8.09 26.17 -17.97
N GLY A 195 8.83 25.56 -18.91
CA GLY A 195 8.43 24.38 -19.68
C GLY A 195 8.17 24.64 -21.17
N GLY A 196 8.69 25.75 -21.72
CA GLY A 196 8.55 26.11 -23.14
C GLY A 196 7.28 26.90 -23.50
N SER A 197 7.05 27.16 -24.79
CA SER A 197 5.98 28.06 -25.25
C SER A 197 4.56 27.56 -25.00
N ASP A 198 4.40 26.27 -24.75
CA ASP A 198 3.11 25.65 -24.45
C ASP A 198 2.74 25.77 -22.95
N VAL A 199 3.69 26.11 -22.07
CA VAL A 199 3.43 26.53 -20.68
C VAL A 199 3.45 28.06 -20.60
N ALA A 200 2.37 28.69 -21.06
CA ALA A 200 2.35 30.11 -21.40
C ALA A 200 2.27 31.07 -20.20
N PHE A 201 1.14 31.15 -19.47
CA PHE A 201 0.95 32.21 -18.47
C PHE A 201 0.23 31.80 -17.18
N TYR A 202 0.83 32.19 -16.04
CA TYR A 202 0.26 32.01 -14.70
C TYR A 202 0.27 33.30 -13.86
N GLY A 203 -0.18 33.18 -12.61
CA GLY A 203 -0.06 34.21 -11.58
C GLY A 203 -1.30 35.10 -11.42
N GLY A 204 -1.45 35.65 -10.22
CA GLY A 204 -2.50 36.62 -9.89
C GLY A 204 -2.29 37.25 -8.52
N LYS A 205 -3.39 37.63 -7.86
CA LYS A 205 -3.36 38.20 -6.49
C LYS A 205 -4.22 37.43 -5.50
N TYR A 206 -4.51 36.17 -5.77
CA TYR A 206 -5.44 35.36 -4.98
C TYR A 206 -4.65 34.29 -4.20
N PRO A 207 -4.13 34.61 -3.00
CA PRO A 207 -3.36 33.63 -2.22
C PRO A 207 -4.17 32.39 -1.86
N ALA A 208 -5.49 32.48 -1.75
CA ALA A 208 -6.39 31.36 -1.49
C ALA A 208 -6.94 30.71 -2.77
N ASP A 209 -6.27 30.84 -3.92
CA ASP A 209 -6.65 30.13 -5.14
C ASP A 209 -6.57 28.61 -4.93
N ASN A 210 -7.42 27.85 -5.62
CA ASN A 210 -7.53 26.41 -5.47
C ASN A 210 -7.39 25.72 -6.83
N SER A 211 -6.23 25.11 -7.05
CA SER A 211 -5.89 24.32 -8.24
C SER A 211 -6.21 22.82 -8.09
N GLY A 212 -6.86 22.43 -6.99
CA GLY A 212 -7.35 21.06 -6.75
C GLY A 212 -6.68 20.36 -5.56
N SER A 213 -6.55 19.03 -5.68
CA SER A 213 -6.00 18.16 -4.64
C SER A 213 -5.20 17.02 -5.25
N ILE A 214 -3.96 16.87 -4.83
CA ILE A 214 -3.07 15.76 -5.18
C ILE A 214 -2.76 15.00 -3.88
N ARG A 215 -3.20 13.74 -3.80
CA ARG A 215 -2.96 12.87 -2.65
C ARG A 215 -2.66 11.43 -3.03
N TYR A 216 -1.61 10.84 -2.44
CA TYR A 216 -1.13 9.48 -2.77
C TYR A 216 -0.89 9.32 -4.27
N VAL A 217 0.01 10.15 -4.78
CA VAL A 217 0.36 10.23 -6.20
C VAL A 217 1.85 9.96 -6.38
N ARG A 218 2.19 9.10 -7.34
CA ARG A 218 3.55 8.82 -7.79
C ARG A 218 3.75 9.47 -9.16
N ILE A 219 4.82 10.23 -9.33
CA ILE A 219 5.23 10.83 -10.60
C ILE A 219 6.65 10.30 -10.87
N ALA A 220 6.81 9.48 -11.89
CA ALA A 220 8.08 8.84 -12.22
C ALA A 220 8.59 9.31 -13.59
N GLU A 221 9.91 9.42 -13.75
CA GLU A 221 10.59 9.53 -15.07
C GLU A 221 10.25 10.81 -15.85
N GLY A 222 9.74 11.84 -15.16
CA GLY A 222 9.47 13.15 -15.75
C GLY A 222 10.76 13.95 -15.99
N GLY A 223 10.63 15.22 -16.38
CA GLY A 223 11.75 16.11 -16.66
C GLY A 223 11.94 16.36 -18.14
N LEU A 224 11.24 17.35 -18.71
CA LEU A 224 11.39 17.71 -20.13
C LEU A 224 12.24 18.97 -20.31
N VAL A 225 13.36 18.84 -21.01
CA VAL A 225 14.20 19.98 -21.38
C VAL A 225 13.62 20.75 -22.57
N ALA A 226 12.94 21.87 -22.33
CA ALA A 226 12.35 22.71 -23.37
C ALA A 226 13.34 23.77 -23.93
N GLY A 227 14.41 24.07 -23.20
CA GLY A 227 15.51 24.95 -23.58
C GLY A 227 16.54 25.04 -22.46
N PRO A 228 17.62 25.84 -22.59
CA PRO A 228 18.56 26.05 -21.48
C PRO A 228 17.88 26.80 -20.33
N ASN A 229 17.86 26.21 -19.13
CA ASN A 229 17.19 26.76 -17.94
C ASN A 229 15.71 27.06 -18.23
N ASN A 230 15.07 26.11 -18.90
CA ASN A 230 13.65 26.11 -19.19
C ASN A 230 13.18 24.67 -19.34
N GLU A 231 12.78 24.07 -18.23
CA GLU A 231 12.43 22.67 -18.13
C GLU A 231 11.04 22.45 -17.50
N VAL A 232 10.49 21.25 -17.65
CA VAL A 232 9.28 20.83 -16.91
C VAL A 232 9.74 19.86 -15.83
N ASN A 233 9.39 20.16 -14.58
CA ASN A 233 9.80 19.39 -13.40
C ASN A 233 8.87 18.19 -13.17
N GLY A 234 9.17 17.35 -12.17
CA GLY A 234 8.26 16.26 -11.81
C GLY A 234 6.89 16.81 -11.42
N LEU A 235 6.88 17.75 -10.47
CA LEU A 235 5.71 18.56 -10.13
C LEU A 235 6.06 20.05 -10.12
N THR A 236 5.66 20.77 -11.18
CA THR A 236 5.86 22.21 -11.31
C THR A 236 4.66 22.98 -10.74
N LEU A 237 4.90 23.87 -9.76
CA LEU A 237 3.87 24.63 -9.04
C LEU A 237 3.99 26.14 -9.33
N GLN A 238 3.29 26.60 -10.36
CA GLN A 238 3.32 27.98 -10.85
C GLN A 238 2.22 28.84 -10.24
N GLY A 239 2.55 29.64 -9.21
CA GLY A 239 1.61 30.55 -8.55
C GLY A 239 0.39 29.83 -7.96
N VAL A 240 0.60 28.65 -7.36
CA VAL A 240 -0.46 27.81 -6.80
C VAL A 240 -0.88 28.33 -5.42
N GLY A 241 -2.19 28.44 -5.19
CA GLY A 241 -2.74 29.00 -3.96
C GLY A 241 -2.89 27.99 -2.82
N HIS A 242 -2.94 28.52 -1.60
CA HIS A 242 -2.97 27.75 -0.35
C HIS A 242 -4.30 27.05 -0.05
N ALA A 243 -5.30 27.16 -0.93
CA ALA A 243 -6.51 26.35 -0.86
C ALA A 243 -6.38 25.03 -1.66
N THR A 244 -5.26 24.84 -2.35
CA THR A 244 -4.85 23.58 -3.00
C THR A 244 -4.25 22.63 -1.96
N THR A 245 -4.49 21.34 -2.12
CA THR A 245 -3.91 20.29 -1.24
C THR A 245 -2.84 19.50 -1.98
N ILE A 246 -1.64 19.41 -1.40
CA ILE A 246 -0.52 18.58 -1.87
C ILE A 246 -0.05 17.72 -0.68
N GLU A 247 -0.40 16.44 -0.65
CA GLU A 247 -0.05 15.53 0.44
C GLU A 247 0.30 14.13 -0.07
N TYR A 248 1.30 13.44 0.47
CA TYR A 248 1.65 12.07 0.02
C TYR A 248 1.94 12.03 -1.48
N VAL A 249 2.96 12.79 -1.90
CA VAL A 249 3.40 12.87 -3.29
C VAL A 249 4.80 12.29 -3.37
N GLN A 250 4.99 11.36 -4.29
CA GLN A 250 6.31 10.88 -4.68
C GLN A 250 6.69 11.44 -6.04
N VAL A 251 7.91 11.93 -6.15
CA VAL A 251 8.59 12.17 -7.43
C VAL A 251 9.83 11.30 -7.49
N HIS A 252 9.94 10.48 -8.54
CA HIS A 252 11.00 9.48 -8.67
C HIS A 252 11.69 9.56 -10.02
N ASN A 253 13.02 9.53 -10.01
CA ASN A 253 13.84 9.54 -11.21
C ASN A 253 13.39 10.63 -12.20
N ASN A 254 13.19 11.84 -11.68
CA ASN A 254 12.95 12.99 -12.55
C ASN A 254 14.30 13.50 -13.09
N LEU A 255 14.36 13.84 -14.38
CA LEU A 255 15.58 14.41 -14.97
C LEU A 255 15.88 15.80 -14.40
N ASP A 256 14.86 16.51 -13.98
CA ASP A 256 14.96 17.85 -13.40
C ASP A 256 14.50 17.83 -11.94
N ASP A 257 14.01 18.94 -11.45
CA ASP A 257 13.56 19.07 -10.08
C ASP A 257 12.45 18.10 -9.67
N GLY A 258 12.50 17.68 -8.41
CA GLY A 258 11.45 16.89 -7.79
C GLY A 258 10.14 17.67 -7.75
N VAL A 259 10.10 18.71 -6.92
CA VAL A 259 8.99 19.65 -6.82
C VAL A 259 9.53 21.06 -6.77
N GLU A 260 9.02 21.92 -7.64
CA GLU A 260 9.44 23.31 -7.71
C GLU A 260 8.28 24.29 -7.57
N TRP A 261 8.48 25.32 -6.74
CA TRP A 261 7.54 26.40 -6.51
C TRP A 261 7.99 27.72 -7.14
N PHE A 262 7.33 28.09 -8.23
CA PHE A 262 7.44 29.42 -8.84
C PHE A 262 6.41 30.36 -8.20
N GLY A 263 6.81 30.97 -7.08
CA GLY A 263 5.91 31.79 -6.28
C GLY A 263 4.74 31.00 -5.67
N GLY A 264 3.64 31.69 -5.36
CA GLY A 264 2.44 31.09 -4.79
C GLY A 264 2.49 30.91 -3.28
N THR A 265 1.51 30.18 -2.75
CA THR A 265 1.28 30.03 -1.30
C THR A 265 0.91 28.61 -0.88
N VAL A 266 0.89 27.63 -1.78
CA VAL A 266 0.51 26.25 -1.45
C VAL A 266 1.48 25.62 -0.43
N ASN A 267 0.92 24.91 0.55
CA ASN A 267 1.69 24.13 1.52
C ASN A 267 1.76 22.66 1.05
N ALA A 268 2.76 21.92 1.51
CA ALA A 268 2.87 20.49 1.23
C ALA A 268 3.15 19.66 2.48
N LYS A 269 2.68 18.41 2.48
CA LYS A 269 3.06 17.40 3.48
C LYS A 269 3.41 16.05 2.86
N TYR A 270 4.29 15.28 3.50
CA TYR A 270 4.58 13.90 3.13
C TYR A 270 5.11 13.78 1.68
N LEU A 271 6.30 14.32 1.42
CA LEU A 271 6.97 14.25 0.12
C LEU A 271 8.05 13.16 0.11
N VAL A 272 8.05 12.31 -0.90
CA VAL A 272 9.11 11.31 -1.15
C VAL A 272 9.79 11.64 -2.46
N LEU A 273 11.04 12.05 -2.43
CA LEU A 273 11.76 12.55 -3.60
C LEU A 273 13.02 11.71 -3.76
N THR A 274 13.05 10.89 -4.80
CA THR A 274 13.98 9.75 -4.89
C THR A 274 14.59 9.67 -6.27
N GLY A 275 15.91 9.67 -6.37
CA GLY A 275 16.62 9.48 -7.64
C GLY A 275 16.48 10.63 -8.63
N ASN A 276 15.95 11.78 -8.22
CA ASN A 276 15.90 12.97 -9.07
C ASN A 276 17.33 13.47 -9.35
N ASP A 277 17.53 13.91 -10.58
CA ASP A 277 18.85 14.24 -11.13
C ASP A 277 19.23 15.70 -10.90
N ASP A 278 18.25 16.59 -10.66
CA ASP A 278 18.45 17.98 -10.19
C ASP A 278 17.84 18.23 -8.80
N ASP A 279 17.38 19.42 -8.43
CA ASP A 279 17.02 19.81 -7.06
C ASP A 279 15.70 19.16 -6.58
N ASP A 280 15.66 18.59 -5.38
CA ASP A 280 14.45 17.88 -4.95
C ASP A 280 13.32 18.82 -4.51
N ILE A 281 13.65 19.78 -3.64
CA ILE A 281 12.75 20.84 -3.21
C ILE A 281 13.36 22.16 -3.64
N ASP A 282 12.83 22.77 -4.70
CA ASP A 282 13.20 24.12 -5.12
C ASP A 282 12.03 25.09 -4.92
N TYR A 283 12.31 26.26 -4.37
CA TYR A 283 11.33 27.34 -4.31
C TYR A 283 11.97 28.71 -4.47
N ASP A 284 11.31 29.52 -5.28
CA ASP A 284 11.75 30.86 -5.57
C ASP A 284 10.60 31.84 -5.87
N GLU A 285 10.91 32.95 -6.54
CA GLU A 285 9.94 33.90 -7.10
C GLU A 285 8.85 34.39 -6.12
N GLY A 286 9.21 34.50 -4.85
CA GLY A 286 8.33 34.97 -3.79
C GLY A 286 7.38 33.92 -3.24
N TYR A 287 7.72 32.63 -3.35
CA TYR A 287 6.99 31.56 -2.68
C TYR A 287 6.82 31.86 -1.20
N LYS A 288 5.59 31.68 -0.71
CA LYS A 288 5.25 31.91 0.70
C LYS A 288 4.44 30.75 1.26
N GLY A 289 5.11 29.75 1.84
CA GLY A 289 4.41 28.57 2.36
C GLY A 289 5.16 27.75 3.39
N ASN A 290 4.66 26.53 3.61
CA ASN A 290 5.09 25.62 4.67
C ASN A 290 5.18 24.19 4.12
N ILE A 291 6.26 23.46 4.46
CA ILE A 291 6.50 22.08 4.04
C ILE A 291 6.83 21.22 5.26
N GLN A 292 6.13 20.09 5.46
CA GLN A 292 6.40 19.18 6.57
C GLN A 292 6.42 17.71 6.15
N PHE A 293 7.39 16.95 6.68
CA PHE A 293 7.64 15.54 6.32
C PHE A 293 8.09 15.39 4.88
N ALA A 294 9.40 15.31 4.69
CA ALA A 294 9.99 14.99 3.39
C ALA A 294 11.20 14.07 3.53
N ILE A 295 11.28 13.05 2.67
CA ILE A 295 12.49 12.23 2.49
C ILE A 295 13.02 12.52 1.10
N VAL A 296 14.28 12.94 1.04
CA VAL A 296 15.04 13.12 -0.19
C VAL A 296 16.16 12.09 -0.22
N LYS A 297 16.28 11.35 -1.33
CA LYS A 297 17.38 10.41 -1.59
C LYS A 297 17.90 10.59 -3.01
N LYS A 298 19.12 11.09 -3.16
CA LYS A 298 19.74 11.34 -4.46
C LYS A 298 20.11 10.06 -5.20
N SER A 299 20.13 10.16 -6.53
CA SER A 299 20.51 9.07 -7.44
C SER A 299 21.97 8.62 -7.26
N SER A 300 22.23 7.35 -7.50
CA SER A 300 23.58 6.76 -7.58
C SER A 300 24.24 6.94 -8.95
N ASN A 301 23.67 7.79 -9.83
CA ASN A 301 24.34 8.20 -11.07
C ASN A 301 25.71 8.83 -10.78
N ASP A 302 26.71 8.53 -11.62
CA ASP A 302 28.08 9.03 -11.43
C ASP A 302 28.19 10.57 -11.60
N ALA A 303 27.25 11.18 -12.33
CA ALA A 303 27.18 12.61 -12.57
C ALA A 303 25.76 13.00 -13.01
N PRO A 304 25.34 14.25 -12.75
CA PRO A 304 24.10 14.80 -13.29
C PRO A 304 24.13 14.84 -14.82
N GLN A 305 22.97 14.72 -15.42
CA GLN A 305 22.72 14.97 -16.83
C GLN A 305 22.54 16.48 -17.07
N GLY A 306 22.82 16.93 -18.29
CA GLY A 306 22.61 18.33 -18.64
C GLY A 306 23.50 19.32 -17.88
N SER A 307 22.87 20.40 -17.40
CA SER A 307 23.50 21.47 -16.62
C SER A 307 23.14 21.44 -15.13
N ASN A 308 22.50 20.35 -14.70
CA ASN A 308 21.91 20.19 -13.39
C ASN A 308 22.97 20.27 -12.27
N ASP A 309 22.56 20.78 -11.12
CA ASP A 309 23.41 20.95 -9.95
C ASP A 309 22.74 20.43 -8.66
N PRO A 310 22.58 19.09 -8.56
CA PRO A 310 21.66 18.42 -7.65
C PRO A 310 21.92 18.63 -6.16
N ARG A 311 20.99 19.30 -5.51
CA ARG A 311 20.86 19.48 -4.06
C ARG A 311 19.60 18.78 -3.57
N GLY A 312 19.43 18.76 -2.25
CA GLY A 312 18.19 18.29 -1.63
C GLY A 312 17.21 19.43 -1.43
N ILE A 313 17.70 20.63 -1.14
CA ILE A 313 16.90 21.86 -1.11
C ILE A 313 17.68 22.98 -1.79
N GLU A 314 17.11 23.55 -2.85
CA GLU A 314 17.46 24.86 -3.35
C GLU A 314 16.39 25.85 -2.89
N ALA A 315 16.83 26.98 -2.34
CA ALA A 315 15.94 28.05 -1.93
C ALA A 315 16.52 29.36 -2.42
N ASN A 316 15.89 29.92 -3.44
CA ASN A 316 16.44 31.04 -4.16
C ASN A 316 15.52 32.27 -4.07
N SER A 317 16.14 33.44 -4.07
CA SER A 317 15.44 34.72 -4.16
C SER A 317 16.10 35.67 -5.16
N SER A 318 16.85 35.15 -6.14
CA SER A 318 17.59 35.88 -7.17
C SER A 318 18.81 36.67 -6.68
N ASP A 319 19.96 36.42 -7.30
CA ASP A 319 21.25 37.04 -6.95
C ASP A 319 21.43 38.45 -7.55
N GLU A 320 20.87 38.75 -8.73
CA GLU A 320 21.08 40.06 -9.41
C GLU A 320 20.11 41.16 -8.95
N ASP A 321 18.86 40.82 -8.61
CA ASP A 321 17.80 41.82 -8.40
C ASP A 321 16.93 41.56 -7.14
N PHE A 322 17.14 40.46 -6.39
CA PHE A 322 16.51 40.05 -5.11
C PHE A 322 14.95 40.07 -5.01
N VAL A 323 14.38 38.99 -4.47
CA VAL A 323 12.94 38.76 -4.25
C VAL A 323 12.71 38.49 -2.76
N PRO A 324 12.67 39.55 -1.91
CA PRO A 324 12.62 39.41 -0.45
C PRO A 324 11.28 38.84 0.06
N GLN A 325 10.33 38.60 -0.84
CA GLN A 325 9.05 37.96 -0.53
C GLN A 325 9.16 36.44 -0.38
N THR A 326 10.23 35.81 -0.87
CA THR A 326 10.43 34.36 -0.72
C THR A 326 10.58 34.05 0.77
N THR A 327 9.59 33.39 1.34
CA THR A 327 9.52 33.11 2.77
C THR A 327 8.91 31.73 3.05
N ALA A 328 9.71 30.81 3.59
CA ALA A 328 9.26 29.44 3.85
C ALA A 328 9.58 28.97 5.28
N SER A 329 8.78 28.03 5.78
CA SER A 329 9.08 27.25 7.00
C SER A 329 9.03 25.78 6.65
N LEU A 330 10.09 25.04 6.98
CA LEU A 330 10.26 23.63 6.64
C LEU A 330 10.52 22.83 7.93
N ALA A 331 9.91 21.65 8.06
CA ALA A 331 10.12 20.83 9.25
C ALA A 331 10.09 19.31 8.97
N ASN A 332 10.83 18.55 9.77
CA ASN A 332 10.86 17.09 9.71
C ASN A 332 11.29 16.58 8.33
N ILE A 333 12.50 16.96 7.92
CA ILE A 333 13.06 16.59 6.61
C ILE A 333 14.31 15.71 6.81
N LEU A 334 14.48 14.71 5.95
CA LEU A 334 15.69 13.92 5.83
C LEU A 334 16.25 14.07 4.42
N LEU A 335 17.50 14.54 4.29
CA LEU A 335 18.20 14.69 3.02
C LEU A 335 19.38 13.72 2.92
N ILE A 336 19.35 12.83 1.94
CA ILE A 336 20.37 11.79 1.73
C ILE A 336 21.07 12.06 0.39
N GLY A 337 22.31 12.52 0.47
CA GLY A 337 23.19 12.73 -0.68
C GLY A 337 23.71 11.40 -1.23
N ASN A 338 24.16 11.43 -2.48
CA ASN A 338 24.70 10.27 -3.19
C ASN A 338 25.65 10.75 -4.31
N THR A 339 26.15 9.84 -5.14
CA THR A 339 27.18 10.14 -6.15
C THR A 339 26.80 11.27 -7.11
N VAL A 340 25.52 11.38 -7.51
CA VAL A 340 25.07 12.44 -8.44
C VAL A 340 25.30 13.83 -7.84
N SER A 341 25.16 13.96 -6.52
CA SER A 341 25.32 15.20 -5.76
C SER A 341 26.71 15.40 -5.16
N ALA A 342 27.71 14.62 -5.57
CA ALA A 342 29.06 14.68 -5.00
C ALA A 342 29.74 16.06 -5.13
N ASN A 343 29.21 16.93 -6.00
CA ASN A 343 29.74 18.28 -6.22
C ASN A 343 28.91 19.42 -5.63
N GLU A 344 27.85 19.11 -4.89
CA GLU A 344 26.90 20.11 -4.39
C GLU A 344 26.63 19.97 -2.88
N PRO A 345 26.23 21.05 -2.18
CA PRO A 345 25.81 20.98 -0.79
C PRO A 345 24.41 20.37 -0.67
N GLY A 346 24.06 19.84 0.50
CA GLY A 346 22.70 19.32 0.73
C GLY A 346 21.61 20.38 0.68
N MET A 347 21.90 21.59 1.16
CA MET A 347 21.03 22.75 1.05
C MET A 347 21.82 23.94 0.50
N ARG A 348 21.23 24.65 -0.45
CA ARG A 348 21.69 25.97 -0.89
C ARG A 348 20.60 27.00 -0.64
N LEU A 349 20.90 27.96 0.23
CA LEU A 349 19.96 28.98 0.70
C LEU A 349 20.52 30.34 0.28
N ARG A 350 19.88 31.05 -0.67
CA ARG A 350 20.53 32.20 -1.32
C ARG A 350 19.68 33.41 -1.64
N GLY A 351 20.38 34.54 -1.79
CA GLY A 351 19.84 35.84 -2.17
C GLY A 351 19.46 36.70 -0.96
N ALA A 352 18.21 37.16 -0.92
CA ALA A 352 17.55 37.82 0.20
C ALA A 352 16.43 36.95 0.81
N LEU A 353 16.70 35.65 0.97
CA LEU A 353 15.73 34.64 1.40
C LEU A 353 15.39 34.79 2.88
N THR A 354 14.11 34.59 3.27
CA THR A 354 13.77 34.34 4.68
C THR A 354 13.30 32.90 4.86
N THR A 355 14.07 32.05 5.54
CA THR A 355 13.66 30.64 5.73
C THR A 355 13.91 30.16 7.16
N SER A 356 13.04 29.28 7.65
CA SER A 356 13.19 28.64 8.96
C SER A 356 13.08 27.13 8.82
N ILE A 357 14.10 26.40 9.26
CA ILE A 357 14.20 24.95 9.10
C ILE A 357 14.28 24.29 10.47
N PHE A 358 13.39 23.32 10.69
CA PHE A 358 13.22 22.65 11.97
C PHE A 358 13.40 21.14 11.84
N ASN A 359 13.92 20.49 12.90
CA ASN A 359 13.90 19.04 13.07
C ASN A 359 14.39 18.29 11.80
N THR A 360 15.50 18.73 11.21
CA THR A 360 15.95 18.28 9.88
C THR A 360 17.33 17.64 9.95
N ALA A 361 17.57 16.60 9.15
CA ALA A 361 18.84 15.91 9.08
C ALA A 361 19.36 15.79 7.65
N LEU A 362 20.68 15.88 7.50
CA LEU A 362 21.38 15.72 6.23
C LEU A 362 22.49 14.68 6.38
N VAL A 363 22.62 13.75 5.44
CA VAL A 363 23.66 12.72 5.45
C VAL A 363 24.18 12.50 4.04
N GLY A 364 25.49 12.24 3.89
CA GLY A 364 26.06 11.79 2.62
C GLY A 364 26.34 12.90 1.59
N TRP A 365 26.51 14.15 2.02
CA TRP A 365 26.81 15.28 1.12
C TRP A 365 28.29 15.63 1.11
N ASP A 366 28.96 15.42 -0.02
CA ASP A 366 30.42 15.52 -0.12
C ASP A 366 30.95 16.95 -0.05
N LYS A 367 30.20 17.95 -0.55
CA LYS A 367 30.60 19.36 -0.46
C LYS A 367 30.17 20.06 0.80
N GLY A 368 29.33 19.44 1.62
CA GLY A 368 28.90 19.96 2.92
C GLY A 368 27.38 19.97 3.06
N CYS A 369 26.90 20.20 4.28
CA CYS A 369 25.47 20.12 4.56
C CYS A 369 24.73 21.37 4.06
N ILE A 370 25.17 22.56 4.48
CA ILE A 370 24.45 23.80 4.24
C ILE A 370 25.41 24.84 3.65
N ARG A 371 24.96 25.45 2.56
CA ARG A 371 25.56 26.65 1.99
C ARG A 371 24.55 27.79 2.04
N ILE A 372 24.98 28.92 2.59
CA ILE A 372 24.19 30.15 2.66
C ILE A 372 24.96 31.20 1.87
N ASP A 373 24.33 31.83 0.89
CA ASP A 373 24.93 32.87 0.06
C ASP A 373 24.01 34.12 0.05
N ASP A 374 24.43 35.20 0.72
CA ASP A 374 23.76 36.49 0.60
C ASP A 374 23.89 37.11 -0.80
N ALA A 375 22.91 37.91 -1.21
CA ALA A 375 22.91 38.60 -2.50
C ALA A 375 23.96 39.73 -2.56
N ASP A 376 24.73 39.73 -3.65
CA ASP A 376 25.60 40.82 -4.09
C ASP A 376 25.07 41.38 -5.42
N THR A 377 24.18 42.36 -5.31
CA THR A 377 23.46 42.92 -6.48
C THR A 377 24.34 43.79 -7.39
N ASN A 378 25.57 44.09 -6.96
CA ASN A 378 26.46 45.01 -7.66
C ASN A 378 27.75 44.33 -8.16
N ALA A 379 27.94 43.05 -7.83
CA ALA A 379 29.04 42.19 -8.21
C ALA A 379 30.43 42.75 -7.83
N ASP A 380 30.53 43.37 -6.64
CA ASP A 380 31.80 43.83 -6.06
C ASP A 380 32.42 42.88 -5.03
N ASP A 381 31.87 41.65 -4.95
CA ASP A 381 32.18 40.61 -3.98
C ASP A 381 31.86 41.05 -2.52
N VAL A 382 30.88 41.95 -2.36
CA VAL A 382 30.37 42.41 -1.06
C VAL A 382 28.85 42.31 -1.03
N ALA A 383 28.33 41.42 -0.18
CA ALA A 383 26.90 41.28 0.04
C ALA A 383 26.24 42.61 0.43
N ASP A 384 25.13 42.93 -0.23
CA ASP A 384 24.36 44.16 -0.01
C ASP A 384 22.86 43.93 0.28
N GLN A 385 22.36 42.71 0.05
CA GLN A 385 21.08 42.22 0.58
C GLN A 385 21.29 40.88 1.29
N PHE A 386 20.75 40.76 2.49
CA PHE A 386 21.01 39.62 3.38
C PHE A 386 19.81 38.67 3.41
N SER A 387 20.10 37.38 3.37
CA SER A 387 19.17 36.33 3.78
C SER A 387 18.96 36.37 5.30
N ASN A 388 17.91 35.70 5.76
CA ASN A 388 17.58 35.52 7.16
C ASN A 388 17.21 34.05 7.38
N VAL A 389 18.21 33.28 7.80
CA VAL A 389 18.13 31.82 7.96
C VAL A 389 18.06 31.47 9.45
N SER A 390 17.03 30.72 9.84
CA SER A 390 16.87 30.19 11.19
C SER A 390 16.89 28.66 11.17
N LEU A 391 17.75 28.05 11.99
CA LEU A 391 17.81 26.60 12.16
C LEU A 391 17.46 26.18 13.59
N GLU A 392 16.60 25.18 13.76
CA GLU A 392 16.33 24.57 15.07
C GLU A 392 16.31 23.04 14.98
N ASN A 393 17.17 22.36 15.76
CA ASN A 393 17.31 20.90 15.69
C ASN A 393 17.69 20.41 14.28
N VAL A 394 18.74 21.01 13.70
CA VAL A 394 19.24 20.69 12.36
C VAL A 394 20.63 20.07 12.44
N PHE A 395 20.76 18.83 11.99
CA PHE A 395 21.97 18.03 12.15
C PHE A 395 22.50 17.54 10.80
N GLY A 396 23.80 17.37 10.71
CA GLY A 396 24.44 17.02 9.44
C GLY A 396 25.64 16.09 9.56
N ASP A 397 25.67 15.03 8.76
CA ASP A 397 26.80 14.11 8.57
C ASP A 397 27.30 14.24 7.12
N CYS A 398 28.09 15.29 6.87
CA CYS A 398 28.54 15.66 5.52
C CYS A 398 30.05 15.82 5.49
N ALA A 399 30.70 15.27 4.46
CA ALA A 399 32.16 15.25 4.38
C ALA A 399 32.77 16.65 4.26
N GLY A 400 32.07 17.58 3.58
CA GLY A 400 32.46 18.98 3.46
C GLY A 400 32.22 19.84 4.71
N GLY A 401 31.70 19.25 5.79
CA GLY A 401 31.35 19.96 7.03
C GLY A 401 29.91 20.48 7.04
N PHE A 402 29.51 21.09 8.17
CA PHE A 402 28.13 21.55 8.37
C PHE A 402 27.81 22.82 7.58
N TYR A 403 28.64 23.86 7.68
CA TYR A 403 28.54 25.09 6.89
C TYR A 403 29.72 25.21 5.92
N THR A 404 29.45 25.69 4.71
CA THR A 404 30.46 25.80 3.64
C THR A 404 30.83 27.24 3.27
N HIS A 405 29.97 28.22 3.58
CA HIS A 405 30.20 29.64 3.29
C HIS A 405 30.04 30.50 4.55
N GLU A 406 28.84 30.54 5.14
CA GLU A 406 28.56 31.27 6.38
C GLU A 406 27.58 30.53 7.30
N ASP A 407 27.50 31.00 8.55
CA ASP A 407 26.61 30.46 9.57
C ASP A 407 25.20 31.06 9.43
N ALA A 408 24.17 30.30 9.83
CA ALA A 408 22.80 30.83 9.90
C ALA A 408 22.66 32.01 10.90
N ASP A 409 21.79 32.96 10.61
CA ASP A 409 21.54 34.16 11.42
C ASP A 409 21.05 33.84 12.84
N SER A 410 20.30 32.75 12.97
CA SER A 410 19.84 32.28 14.26
C SER A 410 19.79 30.76 14.35
N THR A 411 20.11 30.26 15.53
CA THR A 411 20.06 28.84 15.85
C THR A 411 19.37 28.60 17.19
N ALA A 412 18.63 27.51 17.29
CA ALA A 412 18.01 27.03 18.53
C ALA A 412 18.12 25.49 18.62
N GLY A 413 17.97 24.95 19.83
CA GLY A 413 18.13 23.50 20.02
C GLY A 413 19.52 22.99 19.63
N GLY A 414 19.59 21.80 19.04
CA GLY A 414 20.84 21.24 18.52
C GLY A 414 21.08 21.63 17.06
N VAL A 415 22.18 22.30 16.76
CA VAL A 415 22.56 22.62 15.37
C VAL A 415 24.04 22.29 15.17
N GLY A 416 24.36 21.54 14.12
CA GLY A 416 25.74 21.26 13.72
C GLY A 416 26.00 19.83 13.28
N SER A 417 27.28 19.50 13.12
CA SER A 417 27.70 18.17 12.68
C SER A 417 27.42 17.09 13.73
N GLN A 418 26.87 15.97 13.28
CA GLN A 418 26.73 14.73 14.05
C GLN A 418 26.95 13.54 13.13
N THR A 419 27.35 12.41 13.69
CA THR A 419 27.24 11.13 12.98
C THR A 419 25.77 10.76 12.90
N ILE A 420 25.30 10.36 11.72
CA ILE A 420 23.92 9.98 11.48
C ILE A 420 23.91 8.56 10.90
N SER A 421 23.23 7.66 11.61
CA SER A 421 22.81 6.37 11.07
C SER A 421 21.30 6.35 10.89
N LEU A 422 20.83 5.61 9.88
CA LEU A 422 19.41 5.44 9.58
C LEU A 422 19.01 3.98 9.81
N ASP A 423 17.78 3.76 10.26
CA ASP A 423 17.16 2.43 10.25
C ASP A 423 16.39 2.19 8.94
N ASP A 424 15.77 1.01 8.83
CA ASP A 424 14.99 0.60 7.64
C ASP A 424 13.77 1.49 7.37
N ALA A 425 13.26 2.20 8.39
CA ALA A 425 12.18 3.15 8.25
C ALA A 425 12.67 4.53 7.78
N TYR A 426 13.98 4.71 7.58
CA TYR A 426 14.65 6.00 7.39
C TYR A 426 14.47 6.93 8.59
N ALA A 427 14.25 6.38 9.78
CA ALA A 427 14.35 7.15 11.01
C ALA A 427 15.82 7.23 11.45
N ILE A 428 16.18 8.31 12.13
CA ILE A 428 17.55 8.49 12.62
C ILE A 428 17.74 7.61 13.86
N ASN A 429 18.69 6.68 13.79
CA ASN A 429 18.99 5.71 14.85
C ASN A 429 20.04 6.25 15.84
N GLU A 430 19.91 7.52 16.22
CA GLU A 430 20.82 8.19 17.13
C GLU A 430 20.07 8.82 18.29
N GLY A 431 20.65 8.78 19.49
CA GLY A 431 19.97 9.24 20.70
C GLY A 431 19.60 10.73 20.71
N PHE A 432 20.21 11.57 19.86
CA PHE A 432 19.84 12.99 19.71
C PHE A 432 18.59 13.19 18.85
N ALA A 433 18.18 12.18 18.09
CA ALA A 433 17.03 12.27 17.20
C ALA A 433 15.72 12.32 17.98
N SER A 434 15.65 11.75 19.19
CA SER A 434 14.54 11.92 20.12
C SER A 434 14.74 13.17 20.99
N LEU A 435 13.87 14.15 20.83
CA LEU A 435 13.90 15.41 21.58
C LEU A 435 13.15 15.25 22.91
N ALA A 436 13.59 15.97 23.94
CA ALA A 436 12.97 15.88 25.28
C ALA A 436 11.55 16.47 25.34
N SER A 437 11.18 17.28 24.36
CA SER A 437 9.88 17.90 24.21
C SER A 437 9.68 18.31 22.76
N ALA A 438 8.42 18.38 22.33
CA ALA A 438 8.12 18.80 20.98
C ALA A 438 8.61 20.22 20.66
N THR A 439 9.13 20.38 19.45
CA THR A 439 9.64 21.65 18.92
C THR A 439 8.46 22.60 18.65
N ASN A 440 8.58 23.86 19.06
CA ASN A 440 7.58 24.88 18.74
C ASN A 440 7.85 25.43 17.34
N ILE A 441 7.34 24.75 16.32
CA ILE A 441 7.52 25.13 14.92
C ILE A 441 6.54 26.26 14.56
N VAL A 442 7.07 27.38 14.08
CA VAL A 442 6.27 28.54 13.66
C VAL A 442 6.04 28.47 12.16
N ALA A 443 4.77 28.43 11.77
CA ALA A 443 4.38 28.51 10.37
C ALA A 443 4.52 29.92 9.81
N VAL A 444 4.90 30.01 8.53
CA VAL A 444 4.75 31.22 7.73
C VAL A 444 3.26 31.47 7.56
N ASP A 445 2.79 32.65 7.99
CA ASP A 445 1.43 33.08 7.76
C ASP A 445 1.22 33.46 6.28
N ASN A 446 0.81 32.48 5.50
CA ASN A 446 0.38 32.63 4.11
C ASN A 446 -1.14 32.76 3.95
N GLY A 447 -1.89 32.87 5.06
CA GLY A 447 -3.36 32.95 5.05
C GLY A 447 -4.11 31.61 5.10
N SER A 448 -3.40 30.48 5.06
CA SER A 448 -4.01 29.14 5.11
C SER A 448 -4.46 28.69 6.49
N GLY A 449 -3.89 29.27 7.55
CA GLY A 449 -4.02 28.73 8.90
C GLY A 449 -3.29 27.39 9.11
N PHE A 450 -2.33 27.05 8.24
CA PHE A 450 -1.51 25.85 8.35
C PHE A 450 -0.87 25.76 9.74
N ALA A 451 -0.91 24.54 10.28
CA ALA A 451 -0.25 24.20 11.53
C ALA A 451 0.61 22.96 11.28
N PHE A 452 1.88 23.05 11.68
CA PHE A 452 2.76 21.90 11.72
C PHE A 452 2.23 20.89 12.73
N GLU A 453 2.30 19.61 12.35
CA GLU A 453 2.16 18.52 13.29
C GLU A 453 3.27 18.60 14.32
N THR A 454 2.89 18.40 15.58
CA THR A 454 3.79 18.54 16.71
C THR A 454 4.68 17.31 16.80
N THR A 455 5.98 17.48 16.60
CA THR A 455 6.97 16.41 16.67
C THR A 455 8.03 16.70 17.72
N ASP A 456 8.44 15.67 18.44
CA ASP A 456 9.56 15.66 19.37
C ASP A 456 10.71 14.80 18.85
N TYR A 457 10.92 14.81 17.53
CA TYR A 457 12.03 14.13 16.89
C TYR A 457 12.60 14.89 15.70
N VAL A 458 13.85 14.57 15.35
CA VAL A 458 14.59 15.05 14.17
C VAL A 458 14.45 14.07 13.02
N GLY A 459 14.33 14.58 11.80
CA GLY A 459 14.18 13.79 10.60
C GLY A 459 12.71 13.64 10.20
N ALA A 460 12.49 12.90 9.11
CA ALA A 460 11.17 12.72 8.50
C ALA A 460 10.32 11.63 9.16
N VAL A 461 10.94 10.69 9.87
CA VAL A 461 10.30 9.54 10.51
C VAL A 461 10.73 9.47 11.97
N GLU A 462 9.79 9.17 12.86
CA GLU A 462 10.03 9.09 14.30
C GLU A 462 11.00 7.93 14.63
N PRO A 463 12.04 8.15 15.45
CA PRO A 463 12.93 7.08 15.89
C PRO A 463 12.18 5.90 16.52
N GLY A 464 12.51 4.67 16.10
CA GLY A 464 11.85 3.45 16.56
C GLY A 464 10.57 3.08 15.80
N THR A 465 10.20 3.85 14.77
CA THR A 465 9.16 3.44 13.81
C THR A 465 9.63 2.21 13.05
N SER A 466 8.79 1.17 12.96
CA SER A 466 9.08 0.03 12.08
C SER A 466 8.92 0.42 10.61
N MET A 467 9.65 -0.21 9.68
CA MET A 467 9.52 0.11 8.25
C MET A 467 8.07 -0.03 7.75
N GLY A 468 7.34 -1.04 8.22
CA GLY A 468 5.93 -1.25 7.83
C GLY A 468 4.97 -0.18 8.34
N ASP A 469 5.34 0.54 9.41
CA ASP A 469 4.56 1.62 10.00
C ASP A 469 5.02 3.02 9.54
N ALA A 470 6.09 3.10 8.75
CA ALA A 470 6.57 4.37 8.22
C ALA A 470 5.52 4.99 7.29
N TRP A 471 5.32 6.30 7.36
CA TRP A 471 4.26 6.99 6.60
C TRP A 471 4.45 6.89 5.07
N TRP A 472 5.66 6.58 4.61
CA TRP A 472 5.98 6.36 3.20
C TRP A 472 5.72 4.91 2.75
N ALA A 473 5.55 3.97 3.68
CA ALA A 473 5.43 2.55 3.35
C ALA A 473 4.11 2.22 2.62
N GLY A 474 4.18 1.27 1.69
CA GLY A 474 3.03 0.68 1.02
C GLY A 474 2.46 1.47 -0.17
N TRP A 475 2.91 2.70 -0.40
CA TRP A 475 2.39 3.53 -1.51
C TRP A 475 3.46 4.14 -2.42
N THR A 476 4.72 4.18 -1.99
CA THR A 476 5.85 4.57 -2.84
C THR A 476 6.17 3.49 -3.87
N ILE A 477 6.90 3.87 -4.91
CA ILE A 477 7.48 2.95 -5.89
C ILE A 477 8.37 1.93 -5.13
N PRO A 478 8.16 0.62 -5.32
CA PRO A 478 9.02 -0.40 -4.72
C PRO A 478 10.48 -0.19 -5.10
N GLY A 479 11.42 -0.39 -4.18
CA GLY A 479 12.84 -0.11 -4.39
C GLY A 479 13.22 1.32 -4.00
N SER A 480 12.48 2.34 -4.46
CA SER A 480 12.91 3.75 -4.41
C SER A 480 13.36 4.26 -3.02
N LEU A 481 12.71 3.79 -1.95
CA LEU A 481 13.19 3.94 -0.57
C LEU A 481 13.56 2.59 0.05
N SER A 482 13.05 1.45 -0.40
CA SER A 482 13.45 0.17 0.19
C SER A 482 14.88 -0.28 -0.17
N ASP A 483 15.62 0.50 -0.96
CA ASP A 483 17.04 0.27 -1.25
C ASP A 483 17.94 0.80 -0.11
N ALA A 484 17.86 0.20 1.07
CA ALA A 484 19.15 -0.10 1.65
C ALA A 484 19.76 -1.16 0.70
N ASP A 485 21.01 -0.97 0.31
CA ASP A 485 21.91 -2.09 0.03
C ASP A 485 21.95 -2.99 1.29
N GLU A 486 20.83 -3.65 1.61
CA GLU A 486 20.70 -4.59 2.70
C GLU A 486 21.43 -5.83 2.19
N ALA A 487 22.75 -5.83 2.35
CA ALA A 487 23.53 -7.01 2.12
C ALA A 487 23.03 -8.11 3.07
N PRO A 488 22.89 -9.36 2.61
CA PRO A 488 22.55 -10.47 3.46
C PRO A 488 23.39 -10.47 4.74
N ALA A 489 22.72 -10.42 5.90
CA ALA A 489 23.42 -10.45 7.18
C ALA A 489 24.23 -11.77 7.29
N SER A 490 25.46 -11.70 7.80
CA SER A 490 26.26 -12.91 7.98
C SER A 490 25.67 -13.78 9.08
N ALA A 491 25.20 -14.99 8.73
CA ALA A 491 24.67 -15.97 9.66
C ALA A 491 25.24 -17.36 9.36
N SER A 492 25.21 -18.26 10.35
CA SER A 492 25.80 -19.60 10.19
C SER A 492 24.99 -20.53 9.27
N PHE A 493 23.71 -20.22 9.07
CA PHE A 493 22.76 -20.95 8.24
C PHE A 493 22.65 -20.42 6.81
N VAL A 494 23.30 -19.29 6.49
CA VAL A 494 23.27 -18.67 5.15
C VAL A 494 24.67 -18.64 4.53
N SER A 495 24.74 -18.95 3.23
CA SER A 495 25.93 -18.76 2.39
C SER A 495 25.56 -18.05 1.10
N CYS A 496 25.97 -16.79 0.94
CA CYS A 496 25.69 -15.98 -0.24
C CYS A 496 26.85 -15.95 -1.23
N ASN A 497 26.52 -15.92 -2.52
CA ASN A 497 27.42 -15.71 -3.63
C ASN A 497 27.00 -14.47 -4.41
N ASP A 498 27.64 -13.34 -4.11
CA ASP A 498 27.36 -12.02 -4.71
C ASP A 498 27.63 -11.98 -6.23
N SER A 499 28.37 -12.95 -6.79
CA SER A 499 28.57 -13.02 -8.25
C SER A 499 27.38 -13.63 -9.00
N THR A 500 26.56 -14.41 -8.31
CA THR A 500 25.34 -15.02 -8.85
C THR A 500 24.08 -14.47 -8.22
N MET A 501 24.19 -13.63 -7.19
CA MET A 501 23.09 -13.14 -6.36
C MET A 501 22.23 -14.29 -5.78
N ILE A 502 22.88 -15.38 -5.35
CA ILE A 502 22.21 -16.53 -4.74
C ILE A 502 22.66 -16.68 -3.30
N CYS A 503 21.71 -16.79 -2.37
CA CYS A 503 21.94 -17.12 -0.97
C CYS A 503 21.36 -18.49 -0.67
N GLU A 504 22.21 -19.45 -0.33
CA GLU A 504 21.79 -20.79 0.08
C GLU A 504 21.55 -20.81 1.60
N VAL A 505 20.39 -21.34 2.01
CA VAL A 505 19.94 -21.43 3.40
C VAL A 505 19.81 -22.90 3.80
N THR A 506 20.40 -23.26 4.93
CA THR A 506 20.39 -24.65 5.45
C THR A 506 20.19 -24.70 6.95
N GLY A 507 19.53 -25.74 7.45
CA GLY A 507 19.43 -25.99 8.90
C GLY A 507 18.40 -25.10 9.60
N THR A 508 18.80 -24.46 10.70
CA THR A 508 17.89 -23.65 11.53
C THR A 508 18.29 -22.18 11.44
N ILE A 509 17.33 -21.32 11.10
CA ILE A 509 17.37 -19.88 11.33
C ILE A 509 17.08 -19.68 12.82
N ASP A 510 18.12 -19.47 13.61
CA ASP A 510 18.10 -19.41 15.08
C ASP A 510 18.23 -17.98 15.65
N GLU A 511 18.15 -16.98 14.78
CA GLU A 511 18.07 -15.55 15.09
C GLU A 511 17.09 -14.86 14.13
N ASP A 512 16.58 -13.68 14.50
CA ASP A 512 15.79 -12.87 13.59
C ASP A 512 16.60 -12.59 12.32
N TYR A 513 16.00 -12.83 11.16
CA TYR A 513 16.72 -12.75 9.89
C TYR A 513 15.82 -12.21 8.79
N THR A 514 16.42 -11.46 7.87
CA THR A 514 15.73 -10.87 6.72
C THR A 514 16.26 -11.46 5.43
N PHE A 515 15.36 -12.01 4.61
CA PHE A 515 15.62 -12.26 3.20
C PHE A 515 15.43 -10.95 2.44
N VAL A 516 16.56 -10.40 2.02
CA VAL A 516 16.65 -9.12 1.34
C VAL A 516 16.32 -9.26 -0.15
N ALA A 517 15.87 -8.17 -0.76
CA ALA A 517 15.65 -8.10 -2.20
C ALA A 517 16.99 -8.17 -2.96
N GLY A 518 16.93 -8.48 -4.27
CA GLY A 518 18.11 -8.57 -5.14
C GLY A 518 18.88 -9.89 -5.05
N TYR A 519 18.54 -10.78 -4.12
CA TYR A 519 19.05 -12.15 -4.04
C TYR A 519 17.93 -13.17 -4.25
N THR A 520 18.24 -14.27 -4.93
CA THR A 520 17.43 -15.49 -4.89
C THR A 520 17.85 -16.32 -3.68
N TRP A 521 16.89 -16.64 -2.82
CA TRP A 521 17.12 -17.40 -1.59
C TRP A 521 16.80 -18.87 -1.80
N VAL A 522 17.77 -19.76 -1.66
CA VAL A 522 17.61 -21.20 -1.96
C VAL A 522 17.55 -22.00 -0.67
N LEU A 523 16.40 -22.62 -0.38
CA LEU A 523 16.21 -23.56 0.72
C LEU A 523 16.78 -24.93 0.34
N ASN A 524 17.94 -25.27 0.90
CA ASN A 524 18.57 -26.58 0.68
C ASN A 524 18.30 -27.54 1.84
N GLY A 525 17.41 -28.50 1.60
CA GLY A 525 16.89 -29.39 2.62
C GLY A 525 15.82 -28.73 3.50
N LEU A 526 15.52 -29.37 4.63
CA LEU A 526 14.58 -28.82 5.60
C LEU A 526 15.22 -27.61 6.32
N VAL A 527 14.61 -26.44 6.13
CA VAL A 527 14.98 -25.18 6.79
C VAL A 527 13.95 -24.84 7.86
N LYS A 528 14.39 -24.70 9.11
CA LYS A 528 13.53 -24.31 10.24
C LYS A 528 13.69 -22.84 10.57
N VAL A 529 12.59 -22.15 10.87
CA VAL A 529 12.60 -20.84 11.55
C VAL A 529 12.30 -21.08 13.02
N GLY A 530 13.31 -20.88 13.85
CA GLY A 530 13.33 -21.25 15.27
C GLY A 530 13.39 -22.75 15.54
N ASP A 531 13.32 -23.11 16.82
CA ASP A 531 13.45 -24.50 17.31
C ASP A 531 12.29 -24.94 18.22
N GLY A 532 11.08 -24.43 17.95
CA GLY A 532 9.87 -24.70 18.74
C GLY A 532 9.16 -26.02 18.45
N ASN A 533 9.59 -26.77 17.43
CA ASN A 533 8.94 -28.01 16.98
C ASN A 533 9.35 -29.26 17.77
N VAL A 534 9.84 -29.08 19.00
CA VAL A 534 10.31 -30.13 19.91
C VAL A 534 9.19 -30.67 20.81
N GLU A 535 9.42 -31.83 21.43
CA GLU A 535 8.52 -32.33 22.47
C GLU A 535 8.61 -31.44 23.73
N ILE A 536 7.49 -30.79 24.06
CA ILE A 536 7.35 -29.93 25.25
C ILE A 536 6.88 -30.79 26.44
N ASN A 537 7.59 -30.70 27.56
CA ASN A 537 7.35 -31.52 28.76
C ASN A 537 6.93 -30.70 29.99
N SER A 538 6.86 -29.36 29.88
CA SER A 538 6.49 -28.46 30.98
C SER A 538 6.04 -27.08 30.50
N GLU A 539 5.21 -26.39 31.29
CA GLU A 539 4.77 -25.02 30.98
C GLU A 539 5.94 -24.06 30.86
N SER A 540 6.94 -24.18 31.74
CA SER A 540 8.15 -23.38 31.67
C SER A 540 8.94 -23.57 30.37
N GLN A 541 8.86 -24.76 29.76
CA GLN A 541 9.50 -25.01 28.46
C GLN A 541 8.67 -24.38 27.33
N ALA A 542 7.34 -24.41 27.41
CA ALA A 542 6.47 -23.72 26.46
C ALA A 542 6.69 -22.20 26.49
N ASP A 543 6.72 -21.60 27.69
CA ASP A 543 7.01 -20.18 27.89
C ASP A 543 8.39 -19.80 27.34
N GLN A 544 9.40 -20.67 27.53
CA GLN A 544 10.74 -20.45 27.00
C GLN A 544 10.76 -20.51 25.46
N ILE A 545 10.06 -21.47 24.85
CA ILE A 545 9.94 -21.56 23.37
C ILE A 545 9.24 -20.31 22.81
N LYS A 546 8.18 -19.81 23.46
CA LYS A 546 7.54 -18.54 23.06
C LYS A 546 8.48 -17.35 23.18
N ALA A 547 9.35 -17.33 24.19
CA ALA A 547 10.31 -16.24 24.42
C ALA A 547 11.54 -16.30 23.49
N ASP A 548 11.95 -17.51 23.08
CA ASP A 548 13.09 -17.75 22.19
C ASP A 548 12.69 -17.80 20.71
N GLY A 549 11.41 -17.62 20.40
CA GLY A 549 10.90 -17.57 19.03
C GLY A 549 11.56 -16.45 18.23
N VAL A 550 11.86 -16.74 16.96
CA VAL A 550 12.52 -15.80 16.05
C VAL A 550 11.62 -15.45 14.88
N THR A 551 11.95 -14.39 14.16
CA THR A 551 11.19 -13.90 13.02
C THR A 551 12.03 -13.99 11.75
N LEU A 552 11.52 -14.74 10.77
CA LEU A 552 11.99 -14.63 9.39
C LEU A 552 11.15 -13.55 8.68
N THR A 553 11.80 -12.48 8.24
CA THR A 553 11.19 -11.44 7.41
C THR A 553 11.62 -11.63 5.96
N ILE A 554 10.70 -11.51 5.02
CA ILE A 554 10.98 -11.59 3.58
C ILE A 554 10.52 -10.29 2.94
N ARG A 555 11.45 -9.58 2.29
CA ARG A 555 11.15 -8.30 1.62
C ARG A 555 10.26 -8.54 0.38
N PRO A 556 9.44 -7.55 -0.03
CA PRO A 556 8.67 -7.61 -1.26
C PRO A 556 9.52 -7.95 -2.49
N GLY A 557 8.97 -8.72 -3.43
CA GLY A 557 9.64 -9.10 -4.67
C GLY A 557 10.73 -10.17 -4.54
N VAL A 558 10.96 -10.71 -3.34
CA VAL A 558 11.96 -11.77 -3.13
C VAL A 558 11.45 -13.10 -3.69
N ASP A 559 12.34 -13.81 -4.39
CA ASP A 559 12.16 -15.20 -4.79
C ASP A 559 12.89 -16.15 -3.82
N VAL A 560 12.11 -17.04 -3.20
CA VAL A 560 12.57 -18.14 -2.37
C VAL A 560 12.37 -19.45 -3.15
N LYS A 561 13.46 -20.15 -3.43
CA LYS A 561 13.48 -21.36 -4.25
C LYS A 561 13.74 -22.58 -3.36
N GLY A 562 12.99 -23.66 -3.52
CA GLY A 562 13.19 -24.94 -2.85
C GLY A 562 14.00 -25.91 -3.71
N THR A 563 15.00 -26.56 -3.13
CA THR A 563 15.59 -27.78 -3.74
C THR A 563 14.59 -28.95 -3.69
N GLU A 564 14.88 -30.08 -4.34
CA GLU A 564 14.05 -31.31 -4.28
C GLU A 564 13.72 -31.77 -2.85
N THR A 565 14.60 -31.46 -1.89
CA THR A 565 14.39 -31.76 -0.46
C THR A 565 14.08 -30.52 0.38
N GLY A 566 13.92 -29.37 -0.27
CA GLY A 566 13.70 -28.06 0.33
C GLY A 566 12.34 -27.97 0.99
N VAL A 567 12.27 -27.61 2.27
CA VAL A 567 11.01 -27.36 2.99
C VAL A 567 11.23 -26.18 3.92
N LEU A 568 10.28 -25.23 3.98
CA LEU A 568 10.30 -24.18 5.00
C LEU A 568 9.36 -24.55 6.15
N VAL A 569 9.89 -24.69 7.37
CA VAL A 569 9.10 -24.98 8.57
C VAL A 569 9.27 -23.84 9.58
N VAL A 570 8.22 -23.06 9.79
CA VAL A 570 8.17 -22.02 10.81
C VAL A 570 7.65 -22.64 12.09
N THR A 571 8.52 -22.81 13.06
CA THR A 571 8.22 -23.57 14.27
C THR A 571 7.47 -22.75 15.31
N ARG A 572 6.80 -23.41 16.25
CA ARG A 572 6.04 -22.75 17.34
C ARG A 572 6.83 -21.64 18.03
N GLY A 573 6.15 -20.52 18.30
CA GLY A 573 6.75 -19.32 18.91
C GLY A 573 7.47 -18.41 17.92
N SER A 574 7.88 -18.93 16.76
CA SER A 574 8.52 -18.18 15.69
C SER A 574 7.51 -17.62 14.68
N LYS A 575 7.96 -16.71 13.82
CA LYS A 575 7.10 -15.99 12.87
C LYS A 575 7.67 -15.95 11.47
N LEU A 576 6.77 -15.93 10.49
CA LEU A 576 7.07 -15.57 9.11
C LEU A 576 6.37 -14.26 8.75
N ILE A 577 7.14 -13.24 8.39
CA ILE A 577 6.64 -11.95 7.90
C ILE A 577 6.97 -11.86 6.41
N ALA A 578 6.03 -12.25 5.56
CA ALA A 578 6.16 -12.23 4.10
C ALA A 578 5.05 -11.34 3.52
N ASN A 579 5.27 -10.03 3.57
CA ASN A 579 4.30 -9.02 3.11
C ASN A 579 4.79 -8.39 1.81
N GLY A 580 4.50 -9.03 0.68
CA GLY A 580 4.70 -8.47 -0.65
C GLY A 580 3.66 -7.41 -1.02
N SER A 581 3.70 -6.98 -2.27
CA SER A 581 2.67 -6.13 -2.88
C SER A 581 2.20 -6.71 -4.20
N ALA A 582 1.09 -6.19 -4.76
CA ALA A 582 0.60 -6.66 -6.04
C ALA A 582 1.66 -6.51 -7.17
N SER A 583 2.45 -5.45 -7.13
CA SER A 583 3.51 -5.18 -8.10
C SER A 583 4.86 -5.86 -7.78
N ALA A 584 5.03 -6.35 -6.55
CA ALA A 584 6.24 -7.04 -6.10
C ALA A 584 5.86 -8.19 -5.15
N PRO A 585 5.24 -9.26 -5.67
CA PRO A 585 4.80 -10.38 -4.84
C PRO A 585 6.01 -11.21 -4.41
N ILE A 586 5.93 -11.84 -3.25
CA ILE A 586 6.94 -12.80 -2.79
C ILE A 586 6.64 -14.16 -3.42
N THR A 587 7.64 -14.84 -3.97
CA THR A 587 7.45 -16.14 -4.63
C THR A 587 8.20 -17.23 -3.89
N PHE A 588 7.49 -18.27 -3.48
CA PHE A 588 8.06 -19.56 -3.12
C PHE A 588 7.86 -20.52 -4.30
N SER A 589 8.91 -21.16 -4.80
CA SER A 589 8.82 -22.05 -5.97
C SER A 589 9.92 -23.11 -5.98
N SER A 590 9.88 -24.05 -6.93
CA SER A 590 11.00 -24.96 -7.17
C SER A 590 12.20 -24.21 -7.75
N LEU A 591 13.29 -24.91 -8.11
CA LEU A 591 14.43 -24.30 -8.80
C LEU A 591 14.17 -23.97 -10.27
N ASP A 592 13.02 -24.36 -10.84
CA ASP A 592 12.68 -23.98 -12.20
C ASP A 592 12.08 -22.56 -12.29
N GLU A 593 11.81 -22.11 -13.51
CA GLU A 593 11.33 -20.73 -13.77
C GLU A 593 9.96 -20.71 -14.48
N ASN A 594 9.36 -21.87 -14.72
CA ASN A 594 8.16 -22.02 -15.54
C ASN A 594 6.91 -22.34 -14.72
N PHE A 595 7.05 -22.72 -13.45
CA PHE A 595 5.92 -22.95 -12.54
C PHE A 595 4.98 -24.08 -13.02
N ASP A 596 5.49 -25.06 -13.78
CA ASP A 596 4.69 -26.12 -14.42
C ASP A 596 4.90 -27.53 -13.86
N GLY A 597 5.77 -27.68 -12.85
CA GLY A 597 6.00 -28.92 -12.11
C GLY A 597 4.96 -29.18 -11.01
N LEU A 598 5.02 -30.37 -10.41
CA LEU A 598 4.24 -30.76 -9.22
C LEU A 598 5.19 -31.44 -8.23
N GLY A 599 5.18 -31.05 -6.95
CA GLY A 599 5.90 -31.77 -5.89
C GLY A 599 7.42 -31.69 -6.04
N GLU A 600 7.92 -30.62 -6.64
CA GLU A 600 9.35 -30.43 -6.92
C GLU A 600 10.13 -29.95 -5.68
N TRP A 601 9.41 -29.52 -4.65
CA TRP A 601 9.92 -29.22 -3.32
C TRP A 601 8.80 -29.39 -2.28
N GLY A 602 9.11 -29.11 -1.00
CA GLY A 602 8.21 -29.25 0.13
C GLY A 602 6.96 -28.39 0.05
N GLY A 603 7.14 -27.08 0.10
CA GLY A 603 6.09 -26.13 0.47
C GLY A 603 6.43 -25.39 1.77
N VAL A 604 5.46 -24.65 2.28
CA VAL A 604 5.58 -23.82 3.49
C VAL A 604 4.72 -24.38 4.62
N VAL A 605 5.34 -24.66 5.77
CA VAL A 605 4.67 -25.14 6.97
C VAL A 605 4.72 -24.06 8.07
N LEU A 606 3.56 -23.67 8.61
CA LEU A 606 3.46 -22.82 9.79
C LEU A 606 2.94 -23.62 10.98
N GLN A 607 3.70 -23.65 12.08
CA GLN A 607 3.31 -24.31 13.32
C GLN A 607 3.03 -23.29 14.42
N GLY A 608 1.84 -23.36 15.00
CA GLY A 608 1.43 -22.48 16.09
C GLY A 608 1.12 -23.20 17.40
N PHE A 609 0.80 -22.39 18.40
CA PHE A 609 0.30 -22.82 19.71
C PHE A 609 -1.24 -22.85 19.79
N ALA A 610 -1.95 -22.71 18.67
CA ALA A 610 -3.40 -22.76 18.67
C ALA A 610 -3.92 -24.20 18.84
N PRO A 611 -5.18 -24.36 19.30
CA PRO A 611 -5.75 -25.65 19.60
C PRO A 611 -5.88 -26.56 18.38
N GLN A 612 -5.62 -27.85 18.60
CA GLN A 612 -5.94 -28.95 17.70
C GLN A 612 -6.84 -29.94 18.47
N PHE A 613 -7.70 -30.67 17.77
CA PHE A 613 -8.58 -31.67 18.38
C PHE A 613 -8.46 -32.99 17.64
N GLY A 614 -8.14 -34.05 18.38
CA GLY A 614 -8.11 -35.40 17.84
C GLY A 614 -9.48 -36.09 17.94
N ALA A 615 -9.54 -37.24 17.29
CA ALA A 615 -10.72 -38.09 17.14
C ALA A 615 -11.43 -38.39 18.48
N GLY A 616 -12.76 -38.30 18.54
CA GLY A 616 -13.60 -38.72 19.68
C GLY A 616 -13.51 -37.83 20.93
N ASN A 617 -13.23 -36.53 20.78
CA ASN A 617 -12.79 -35.66 21.89
C ASN A 617 -11.52 -36.21 22.57
N THR A 618 -10.56 -36.69 21.78
CA THR A 618 -9.23 -37.08 22.27
C THR A 618 -8.17 -36.26 21.52
N GLY A 619 -6.93 -36.73 21.46
CA GLY A 619 -5.82 -35.97 20.87
C GLY A 619 -4.95 -35.27 21.91
N ASN A 620 -3.73 -34.93 21.51
CA ASN A 620 -2.68 -34.50 22.44
C ASN A 620 -2.99 -33.15 23.10
N CYS A 621 -3.86 -32.35 22.51
CA CYS A 621 -4.29 -31.05 23.05
C CYS A 621 -5.64 -31.11 23.79
N HIS A 622 -6.33 -32.25 23.80
CA HIS A 622 -7.62 -32.36 24.47
C HIS A 622 -7.47 -32.35 26.00
N GLY A 623 -7.99 -31.29 26.64
CA GLY A 623 -7.95 -31.12 28.11
C GLY A 623 -6.54 -30.89 28.66
N ALA A 624 -5.60 -30.46 27.81
CA ALA A 624 -4.18 -30.34 28.12
C ALA A 624 -3.81 -29.00 28.80
N ASN A 625 -2.53 -28.91 29.17
CA ASN A 625 -1.81 -27.72 29.64
C ASN A 625 -1.75 -26.65 28.54
N SER A 626 -1.06 -25.52 28.75
CA SER A 626 -0.96 -24.46 27.71
C SER A 626 -0.19 -24.86 26.43
N TYR A 627 0.29 -26.10 26.38
CA TYR A 627 0.98 -26.75 25.27
C TYR A 627 0.49 -28.18 25.08
N CYS A 628 0.70 -28.71 23.88
CA CYS A 628 0.58 -30.13 23.54
C CYS A 628 1.67 -30.51 22.52
N ASN A 629 1.72 -31.77 22.08
CA ASN A 629 2.71 -32.25 21.11
C ASN A 629 2.01 -33.08 20.04
N VAL A 630 1.30 -32.44 19.11
CA VAL A 630 0.70 -33.13 17.95
C VAL A 630 1.79 -33.34 16.91
N ALA A 631 1.91 -34.54 16.36
CA ALA A 631 2.88 -34.81 15.31
C ALA A 631 2.40 -34.14 14.01
N GLY A 632 3.21 -33.24 13.46
CA GLY A 632 2.94 -32.58 12.19
C GLY A 632 3.16 -33.51 11.00
N GLU A 633 2.35 -33.28 9.97
CA GLU A 633 2.50 -33.87 8.66
C GLU A 633 3.67 -33.25 7.89
N GLY A 634 4.24 -33.97 6.92
CA GLY A 634 5.41 -33.58 6.13
C GLY A 634 6.72 -34.27 6.53
N GLY A 635 6.65 -35.38 7.27
CA GLY A 635 7.80 -36.20 7.66
C GLY A 635 8.44 -35.84 9.00
N GLY A 636 9.37 -36.71 9.46
CA GLY A 636 9.89 -36.67 10.83
C GLY A 636 10.67 -35.41 11.24
N GLY A 637 11.00 -34.53 10.29
CA GLY A 637 11.65 -33.24 10.55
C GLY A 637 10.69 -32.09 10.87
N VAL A 638 9.41 -32.19 10.49
CA VAL A 638 8.36 -31.21 10.84
C VAL A 638 8.00 -31.32 12.32
N ALA A 639 8.03 -32.55 12.87
CA ALA A 639 7.97 -32.86 14.29
C ALA A 639 6.69 -32.40 15.00
N PHE A 640 6.71 -31.47 15.97
CA PHE A 640 5.55 -31.21 16.85
C PHE A 640 4.97 -29.79 16.79
N TYR A 641 3.64 -29.70 16.80
CA TYR A 641 2.86 -28.46 16.90
C TYR A 641 1.75 -28.52 17.98
N GLY A 642 1.01 -27.42 18.10
CA GLY A 642 -0.21 -27.32 18.91
C GLY A 642 0.03 -26.74 20.31
N GLY A 643 -1.05 -26.16 20.86
CA GLY A 643 -1.18 -25.69 22.22
C GLY A 643 -2.64 -25.42 22.59
N ASP A 644 -2.90 -24.50 23.50
CA ASP A 644 -4.26 -24.06 23.85
C ASP A 644 -4.52 -22.57 23.58
N ASP A 645 -3.66 -21.92 22.81
CA ASP A 645 -3.64 -20.46 22.60
C ASP A 645 -4.30 -20.10 21.25
N PRO A 646 -5.64 -19.90 21.20
CA PRO A 646 -6.29 -19.54 19.95
C PRO A 646 -5.80 -18.21 19.39
N ALA A 647 -5.17 -17.36 20.21
CA ALA A 647 -4.66 -16.05 19.83
C ALA A 647 -3.19 -16.07 19.40
N ASP A 648 -2.59 -17.25 19.22
CA ASP A 648 -1.21 -17.38 18.76
C ASP A 648 -0.97 -16.62 17.44
N ASN A 649 0.24 -16.08 17.29
CA ASN A 649 0.61 -15.27 16.13
C ASN A 649 1.88 -15.84 15.49
N SER A 650 1.69 -16.55 14.38
CA SER A 650 2.75 -17.15 13.57
C SER A 650 3.24 -16.23 12.43
N GLY A 651 2.75 -14.99 12.38
CA GLY A 651 3.22 -13.96 11.43
C GLY A 651 2.14 -13.44 10.47
N SER A 652 2.57 -13.00 9.29
CA SER A 652 1.71 -12.38 8.28
C SER A 652 2.20 -12.71 6.87
N LEU A 653 1.30 -13.23 6.03
CA LEU A 653 1.55 -13.51 4.62
C LEU A 653 0.59 -12.66 3.78
N ARG A 654 1.15 -11.81 2.91
CA ARG A 654 0.37 -10.99 1.97
C ARG A 654 1.01 -10.87 0.61
N TYR A 655 0.24 -11.05 -0.46
CA TYR A 655 0.75 -11.10 -1.85
C TYR A 655 1.89 -12.11 -1.98
N VAL A 656 1.60 -13.35 -1.58
CA VAL A 656 2.52 -14.47 -1.59
C VAL A 656 2.06 -15.47 -2.64
N ARG A 657 2.99 -15.93 -3.47
CA ARG A 657 2.81 -17.03 -4.43
C ARG A 657 3.58 -18.24 -3.92
N ILE A 658 2.95 -19.41 -3.92
CA ILE A 658 3.60 -20.69 -3.61
C ILE A 658 3.32 -21.61 -4.79
N ALA A 659 4.37 -22.07 -5.46
CA ALA A 659 4.24 -22.90 -6.64
C ALA A 659 4.97 -24.23 -6.47
N GLU A 660 4.43 -25.31 -7.04
CA GLU A 660 5.16 -26.58 -7.27
C GLU A 660 5.61 -27.32 -6.00
N GLY A 661 4.99 -27.00 -4.86
CA GLY A 661 5.17 -27.73 -3.60
C GLY A 661 4.48 -29.11 -3.64
N GLY A 662 4.39 -29.78 -2.49
CA GLY A 662 3.73 -31.09 -2.41
C GLY A 662 4.68 -32.26 -2.19
N LEU A 663 5.69 -32.16 -1.31
CA LEU A 663 6.67 -33.26 -1.13
C LEU A 663 6.05 -34.45 -0.38
N VAL A 664 6.08 -35.62 -1.01
CA VAL A 664 5.64 -36.89 -0.39
C VAL A 664 6.68 -37.46 0.56
N ALA A 665 6.50 -37.27 1.87
CA ALA A 665 7.39 -37.79 2.91
C ALA A 665 7.06 -39.24 3.32
N GLY A 666 5.85 -39.72 3.03
CA GLY A 666 5.38 -41.09 3.21
C GLY A 666 3.92 -41.23 2.76
N PRO A 667 3.30 -42.42 2.84
CA PRO A 667 1.88 -42.56 2.51
C PRO A 667 1.00 -41.76 3.49
N ASN A 668 0.17 -40.84 2.98
CA ASN A 668 -0.68 -39.94 3.78
C ASN A 668 0.18 -39.15 4.80
N ASN A 669 1.32 -38.66 4.32
CA ASN A 669 2.26 -37.83 5.05
C ASN A 669 3.02 -36.96 4.04
N GLU A 670 2.33 -35.96 3.53
CA GLU A 670 2.78 -35.06 2.48
C GLU A 670 2.96 -33.62 3.05
N VAL A 671 3.74 -32.77 2.37
CA VAL A 671 3.81 -31.32 2.70
C VAL A 671 2.96 -30.59 1.67
N ASN A 672 1.99 -29.78 2.11
CA ASN A 672 1.10 -29.02 1.22
C ASN A 672 1.78 -27.78 0.64
N GLY A 673 1.07 -27.05 -0.24
CA GLY A 673 1.55 -25.74 -0.68
C GLY A 673 1.71 -24.81 0.52
N LEU A 674 0.62 -24.65 1.28
CA LEU A 674 0.63 -23.99 2.59
C LEU A 674 -0.01 -24.89 3.65
N THR A 675 0.83 -25.48 4.51
CA THR A 675 0.39 -26.30 5.64
C THR A 675 0.25 -25.44 6.91
N LEU A 676 -0.93 -25.43 7.52
CA LEU A 676 -1.26 -24.62 8.70
C LEU A 676 -1.55 -25.52 9.91
N GLN A 677 -0.52 -25.76 10.71
CA GLN A 677 -0.55 -26.67 11.86
C GLN A 677 -0.80 -25.90 13.16
N GLY A 678 -2.05 -25.88 13.64
CA GLY A 678 -2.43 -25.21 14.89
C GLY A 678 -2.10 -23.71 14.90
N VAL A 679 -2.38 -23.00 13.80
CA VAL A 679 -2.07 -21.56 13.63
C VAL A 679 -3.18 -20.70 14.23
N GLY A 680 -2.79 -19.70 15.04
CA GLY A 680 -3.74 -18.86 15.78
C GLY A 680 -4.29 -17.66 14.99
N TYR A 681 -5.39 -17.08 15.49
CA TYR A 681 -6.16 -16.05 14.78
C TYR A 681 -5.49 -14.67 14.72
N MET A 682 -4.39 -14.46 15.46
CA MET A 682 -3.58 -13.24 15.35
C MET A 682 -2.59 -13.30 14.18
N THR A 683 -2.50 -14.46 13.51
CA THR A 683 -1.80 -14.62 12.23
C THR A 683 -2.67 -14.05 11.10
N SER A 684 -2.06 -13.34 10.15
CA SER A 684 -2.79 -12.75 9.01
C SER A 684 -2.45 -13.45 7.69
N LEU A 685 -3.47 -13.94 7.00
CA LEU A 685 -3.35 -14.54 5.67
C LEU A 685 -4.26 -13.78 4.69
N ASP A 686 -3.68 -13.10 3.71
CA ASP A 686 -4.44 -12.31 2.73
C ASP A 686 -3.74 -12.29 1.36
N TYR A 687 -4.43 -12.45 0.23
CA TYR A 687 -3.81 -12.50 -1.11
C TYR A 687 -2.70 -13.55 -1.21
N ILE A 688 -3.09 -14.82 -1.11
CA ILE A 688 -2.18 -15.96 -1.23
C ILE A 688 -2.57 -16.75 -2.46
N GLN A 689 -1.58 -17.05 -3.29
CA GLN A 689 -1.73 -18.00 -4.38
C GLN A 689 -0.99 -19.30 -4.05
N VAL A 690 -1.65 -20.43 -4.27
CA VAL A 690 -1.00 -21.73 -4.37
C VAL A 690 -1.25 -22.30 -5.78
N HIS A 691 -0.18 -22.64 -6.48
CA HIS A 691 -0.24 -23.06 -7.87
C HIS A 691 0.50 -24.37 -8.11
N ASN A 692 -0.14 -25.30 -8.81
CA ASN A 692 0.47 -26.56 -9.24
C ASN A 692 1.14 -27.28 -8.04
N ASN A 693 0.44 -27.35 -6.91
CA ASN A 693 0.89 -28.16 -5.80
C ASN A 693 0.57 -29.64 -6.08
N LEU A 694 1.50 -30.56 -5.78
CA LEU A 694 1.23 -32.00 -5.93
C LEU A 694 0.18 -32.50 -4.94
N ASP A 695 0.08 -31.86 -3.80
CA ASP A 695 -0.86 -32.17 -2.73
C ASP A 695 -1.83 -30.99 -2.55
N ASP A 696 -2.33 -30.76 -1.34
CA ASP A 696 -3.31 -29.70 -1.13
C ASP A 696 -2.80 -28.30 -1.40
N GLY A 697 -3.71 -27.42 -1.83
CA GLY A 697 -3.46 -26.00 -1.96
C GLY A 697 -3.12 -25.40 -0.60
N VAL A 698 -4.12 -25.32 0.27
CA VAL A 698 -3.97 -24.89 1.66
C VAL A 698 -4.70 -25.86 2.58
N GLU A 699 -3.99 -26.37 3.58
CA GLU A 699 -4.55 -27.30 4.54
C GLU A 699 -4.42 -26.80 5.99
N TRP A 700 -5.52 -26.88 6.74
CA TRP A 700 -5.58 -26.52 8.15
C TRP A 700 -5.73 -27.75 9.05
N PHE A 701 -4.65 -28.06 9.78
CA PHE A 701 -4.66 -29.04 10.87
C PHE A 701 -4.99 -28.35 12.19
N GLY A 702 -6.27 -28.23 12.51
CA GLY A 702 -6.74 -27.46 13.66
C GLY A 702 -6.47 -25.96 13.53
N GLY A 703 -6.38 -25.26 14.66
CA GLY A 703 -6.09 -23.82 14.72
C GLY A 703 -7.31 -22.92 14.52
N THR A 704 -7.06 -21.62 14.45
CA THR A 704 -8.08 -20.56 14.43
C THR A 704 -7.81 -19.43 13.44
N VAL A 705 -6.73 -19.51 12.66
CA VAL A 705 -6.38 -18.50 11.66
C VAL A 705 -7.49 -18.28 10.63
N ASN A 706 -7.71 -17.04 10.21
CA ASN A 706 -8.64 -16.71 9.14
C ASN A 706 -7.86 -16.40 7.85
N ALA A 707 -8.51 -16.51 6.70
CA ALA A 707 -7.94 -16.13 5.41
C ALA A 707 -8.87 -15.23 4.60
N LYS A 708 -8.29 -14.28 3.86
CA LYS A 708 -8.97 -13.56 2.78
C LYS A 708 -8.19 -13.70 1.47
N HIS A 709 -8.88 -13.70 0.34
CA HIS A 709 -8.28 -13.70 -1.01
C HIS A 709 -7.30 -14.86 -1.26
N LEU A 710 -7.84 -16.05 -1.55
CA LEU A 710 -7.08 -17.23 -1.95
C LEU A 710 -7.23 -17.51 -3.45
N VAL A 711 -6.13 -17.73 -4.15
CA VAL A 711 -6.12 -18.18 -5.55
C VAL A 711 -5.43 -19.54 -5.62
N LEU A 712 -6.19 -20.57 -5.95
CA LEU A 712 -5.75 -21.96 -5.88
C LEU A 712 -5.92 -22.57 -7.26
N THR A 713 -4.81 -22.80 -7.94
CA THR A 713 -4.81 -23.09 -9.38
C THR A 713 -3.96 -24.29 -9.70
N GLY A 714 -4.53 -25.31 -10.34
CA GLY A 714 -3.77 -26.46 -10.83
C GLY A 714 -3.26 -27.41 -9.75
N ASN A 715 -3.71 -27.28 -8.49
CA ASN A 715 -3.37 -28.24 -7.43
C ASN A 715 -3.94 -29.62 -7.77
N ASP A 716 -3.16 -30.65 -7.52
CA ASP A 716 -3.43 -32.03 -7.93
C ASP A 716 -4.26 -32.80 -6.89
N ASP A 717 -4.28 -32.37 -5.62
CA ASP A 717 -5.21 -32.84 -4.58
C ASP A 717 -6.22 -31.76 -4.13
N ASP A 718 -6.58 -31.61 -2.85
CA ASP A 718 -7.65 -30.73 -2.40
C ASP A 718 -7.20 -29.26 -2.35
N ASP A 719 -8.00 -28.31 -2.84
CA ASP A 719 -7.56 -26.90 -2.83
C ASP A 719 -7.66 -26.26 -1.44
N ILE A 720 -8.78 -26.47 -0.76
CA ILE A 720 -9.03 -26.04 0.62
C ILE A 720 -9.38 -27.28 1.41
N ASP A 721 -8.45 -27.77 2.24
CA ASP A 721 -8.72 -28.83 3.20
C ASP A 721 -8.62 -28.30 4.64
N PHE A 722 -9.57 -28.68 5.48
CA PHE A 722 -9.44 -28.43 6.91
C PHE A 722 -10.08 -29.54 7.74
N ASP A 723 -9.38 -29.86 8.81
CA ASP A 723 -9.82 -30.88 9.75
C ASP A 723 -9.34 -30.61 11.19
N GLU A 724 -9.32 -31.68 12.00
CA GLU A 724 -8.71 -31.68 13.35
C GLU A 724 -9.13 -30.53 14.27
N GLY A 725 -10.39 -30.10 14.13
CA GLY A 725 -10.98 -29.06 14.97
C GLY A 725 -10.64 -27.63 14.57
N TYR A 726 -10.29 -27.38 13.31
CA TYR A 726 -10.13 -26.03 12.77
C TYR A 726 -11.36 -25.15 13.06
N LYS A 727 -11.11 -23.91 13.50
CA LYS A 727 -12.13 -22.90 13.83
C LYS A 727 -11.82 -21.54 13.22
N GLY A 728 -12.15 -21.35 11.95
CA GLY A 728 -11.82 -20.13 11.23
C GLY A 728 -12.86 -19.64 10.24
N ASN A 729 -12.47 -18.58 9.53
CA ASN A 729 -13.30 -17.87 8.56
C ASN A 729 -12.50 -17.64 7.27
N ILE A 730 -13.11 -17.90 6.11
CA ILE A 730 -12.46 -17.74 4.80
C ILE A 730 -13.38 -16.92 3.89
N GLN A 731 -12.88 -15.83 3.31
CA GLN A 731 -13.64 -15.01 2.34
C GLN A 731 -12.83 -14.70 1.07
N TYR A 732 -13.49 -14.83 -0.08
CA TYR A 732 -12.89 -14.69 -1.42
C TYR A 732 -11.88 -15.79 -1.73
N ALA A 733 -12.33 -16.83 -2.44
CA ALA A 733 -11.45 -17.87 -2.94
C ALA A 733 -11.80 -18.24 -4.38
N ILE A 734 -10.78 -18.37 -5.22
CA ILE A 734 -10.88 -18.87 -6.60
C ILE A 734 -10.12 -20.19 -6.65
N VAL A 735 -10.83 -21.25 -7.01
CA VAL A 735 -10.28 -22.59 -7.24
C VAL A 735 -10.46 -22.96 -8.70
N ILE A 736 -9.37 -23.34 -9.37
CA ILE A 736 -9.38 -23.85 -10.75
C ILE A 736 -8.52 -25.11 -10.80
N LYS A 737 -9.15 -26.27 -11.02
CA LYS A 737 -8.48 -27.56 -11.05
C LYS A 737 -7.60 -27.76 -12.29
N SER A 738 -6.57 -28.58 -12.12
CA SER A 738 -5.65 -29.00 -13.19
C SER A 738 -6.35 -29.73 -14.33
N ASP A 739 -5.88 -29.51 -15.55
CA ASP A 739 -6.25 -30.28 -16.74
C ASP A 739 -5.43 -31.58 -16.89
N ASN A 740 -4.64 -31.94 -15.87
CA ASN A 740 -4.07 -33.27 -15.75
C ASN A 740 -5.20 -34.30 -15.70
N ALA A 741 -5.15 -35.35 -16.52
CA ALA A 741 -6.25 -36.32 -16.60
C ALA A 741 -6.19 -37.40 -15.49
N THR A 742 -5.11 -37.45 -14.71
CA THR A 742 -4.92 -38.46 -13.67
C THR A 742 -4.16 -37.84 -12.51
N PRO A 743 -4.77 -37.76 -11.31
CA PRO A 743 -4.07 -37.35 -10.10
C PRO A 743 -2.84 -38.22 -9.91
N GLN A 744 -1.75 -37.60 -9.49
CA GLN A 744 -0.54 -38.26 -9.06
C GLN A 744 -0.70 -38.72 -7.60
N GLY A 745 0.09 -39.70 -7.17
CA GLY A 745 -0.02 -40.18 -5.78
C GLY A 745 -1.34 -40.89 -5.46
N SER A 746 -1.84 -40.64 -4.26
CA SER A 746 -3.03 -41.25 -3.66
C SER A 746 -4.23 -40.30 -3.62
N ASN A 747 -4.12 -39.21 -4.39
CA ASN A 747 -4.93 -38.01 -4.31
C ASN A 747 -6.36 -38.19 -4.80
N ASP A 748 -7.30 -37.43 -4.24
CA ASP A 748 -8.71 -37.45 -4.57
C ASP A 748 -9.31 -36.03 -4.72
N PRO A 749 -8.89 -35.29 -5.76
CA PRO A 749 -8.95 -33.83 -5.84
C PRO A 749 -10.35 -33.23 -5.85
N ARG A 750 -10.68 -32.52 -4.78
CA ARG A 750 -11.86 -31.68 -4.61
C ARG A 750 -11.47 -30.21 -4.56
N GLY A 751 -12.48 -29.34 -4.60
CA GLY A 751 -12.28 -27.91 -4.41
C GLY A 751 -12.29 -27.53 -2.94
N ILE A 752 -13.16 -28.19 -2.15
CA ILE A 752 -13.18 -28.08 -0.69
C ILE A 752 -13.35 -29.48 -0.10
N GLU A 753 -12.38 -29.88 0.70
CA GLU A 753 -12.44 -31.00 1.63
C GLU A 753 -12.68 -30.39 3.03
N ALA A 754 -13.74 -30.82 3.69
CA ALA A 754 -14.02 -30.39 5.05
C ALA A 754 -14.32 -31.62 5.88
N ASN A 755 -13.41 -31.95 6.80
CA ASN A 755 -13.44 -33.21 7.51
C ASN A 755 -13.44 -33.00 9.04
N SER A 756 -14.05 -33.94 9.75
CA SER A 756 -13.93 -34.03 11.20
C SER A 756 -13.65 -35.46 11.68
N SER A 757 -12.90 -36.24 10.90
CA SER A 757 -12.62 -37.68 11.03
C SER A 757 -13.78 -38.61 10.62
N ASP A 758 -13.41 -39.70 9.92
CA ASP A 758 -14.31 -40.77 9.45
C ASP A 758 -14.53 -41.89 10.50
N GLU A 759 -13.59 -42.08 11.44
CA GLU A 759 -13.62 -43.22 12.38
C GLU A 759 -14.09 -42.85 13.80
N ASP A 760 -13.89 -41.61 14.26
CA ASP A 760 -14.26 -41.17 15.61
C ASP A 760 -14.35 -39.62 15.67
N TYR A 761 -15.57 -39.07 15.60
CA TYR A 761 -15.95 -37.65 15.48
C TYR A 761 -15.07 -36.58 16.17
N VAL A 762 -14.73 -35.50 15.44
CA VAL A 762 -14.13 -34.24 15.93
C VAL A 762 -15.13 -33.08 15.82
N PRO A 763 -16.16 -32.99 16.70
CA PRO A 763 -17.24 -32.00 16.59
C PRO A 763 -16.78 -30.53 16.77
N GLN A 764 -15.50 -30.31 17.04
CA GLN A 764 -14.89 -28.99 17.13
C GLN A 764 -14.62 -28.36 15.78
N THR A 765 -14.57 -29.11 14.67
CA THR A 765 -14.32 -28.54 13.34
C THR A 765 -15.51 -27.65 12.97
N GLN A 766 -15.25 -26.35 12.86
CA GLN A 766 -16.26 -25.34 12.58
C GLN A 766 -15.72 -24.22 11.69
N ALA A 767 -16.32 -24.01 10.52
CA ALA A 767 -15.88 -22.95 9.59
C ALA A 767 -17.05 -22.16 9.00
N THR A 768 -16.81 -20.88 8.71
CA THR A 768 -17.67 -20.06 7.85
C THR A 768 -16.90 -19.65 6.61
N LEU A 769 -17.44 -19.96 5.44
CA LEU A 769 -16.83 -19.66 4.14
C LEU A 769 -17.77 -18.77 3.32
N ALA A 770 -17.24 -17.78 2.59
CA ALA A 770 -18.05 -16.91 1.75
C ALA A 770 -17.32 -16.46 0.48
N ASN A 771 -18.10 -16.23 -0.58
CA ASN A 771 -17.60 -15.67 -1.85
C ASN A 771 -16.56 -16.57 -2.52
N ILE A 772 -16.95 -17.81 -2.83
CA ILE A 772 -16.05 -18.81 -3.42
C ILE A 772 -16.48 -19.15 -4.85
N LEU A 773 -15.51 -19.34 -5.73
CA LEU A 773 -15.69 -19.90 -7.06
C LEU A 773 -14.88 -21.19 -7.17
N LEU A 774 -15.55 -22.32 -7.44
CA LEU A 774 -14.91 -23.63 -7.68
C LEU A 774 -15.12 -24.07 -9.13
N VAL A 775 -14.03 -24.21 -9.87
CA VAL A 775 -14.01 -24.68 -11.25
C VAL A 775 -13.28 -26.01 -11.32
N GLY A 776 -14.04 -27.09 -11.46
CA GLY A 776 -13.52 -28.44 -11.69
C GLY A 776 -12.98 -28.63 -13.10
N ASN A 777 -12.12 -29.62 -13.27
CA ASN A 777 -11.46 -29.96 -14.53
C ASN A 777 -11.17 -31.47 -14.59
N THR A 778 -10.36 -31.94 -15.55
CA THR A 778 -10.17 -33.38 -15.78
C THR A 778 -9.54 -34.13 -14.61
N VAL A 779 -8.72 -33.47 -13.78
CA VAL A 779 -8.07 -34.12 -12.63
C VAL A 779 -9.12 -34.57 -11.60
N SER A 780 -10.19 -33.78 -11.45
CA SER A 780 -11.30 -33.97 -10.53
C SER A 780 -12.49 -34.73 -11.13
N ALA A 781 -12.29 -35.46 -12.24
CA ALA A 781 -13.40 -36.10 -12.96
C ALA A 781 -14.17 -37.17 -12.15
N ASN A 782 -13.60 -37.69 -11.07
CA ASN A 782 -14.24 -38.70 -10.22
C ASN A 782 -14.59 -38.18 -8.81
N GLU A 783 -14.60 -36.86 -8.62
CA GLU A 783 -14.76 -36.25 -7.30
C GLU A 783 -15.84 -35.15 -7.29
N PRO A 784 -16.49 -34.91 -6.13
CA PRO A 784 -17.40 -33.80 -5.98
C PRO A 784 -16.65 -32.47 -5.81
N GLY A 785 -17.30 -31.35 -6.12
CA GLY A 785 -16.69 -30.03 -5.89
C GLY A 785 -16.46 -29.68 -4.43
N MET A 786 -17.37 -30.10 -3.56
CA MET A 786 -17.21 -30.04 -2.10
C MET A 786 -17.53 -31.39 -1.49
N ARG A 787 -16.67 -31.85 -0.59
CA ARG A 787 -16.94 -32.99 0.29
C ARG A 787 -16.95 -32.50 1.73
N LEU A 788 -18.13 -32.56 2.35
CA LEU A 788 -18.36 -32.13 3.73
C LEU A 788 -18.66 -33.37 4.56
N ARG A 789 -17.74 -33.78 5.45
CA ARG A 789 -17.83 -35.10 6.09
C ARG A 789 -17.52 -35.18 7.57
N GLY A 790 -18.13 -36.19 8.21
CA GLY A 790 -17.98 -36.50 9.62
C GLY A 790 -19.12 -35.91 10.46
N ALA A 791 -18.77 -35.07 11.42
CA ALA A 791 -19.64 -34.35 12.36
C ALA A 791 -19.23 -32.88 12.49
N LEU A 792 -18.88 -32.26 11.36
CA LEU A 792 -18.44 -30.87 11.31
C LEU A 792 -19.62 -29.89 11.37
N THR A 793 -19.34 -28.61 11.67
CA THR A 793 -20.32 -27.51 11.54
C THR A 793 -19.82 -26.49 10.53
N VAL A 794 -20.42 -26.41 9.34
CA VAL A 794 -19.99 -25.45 8.30
C VAL A 794 -21.13 -24.58 7.79
N SER A 795 -20.84 -23.31 7.57
CA SER A 795 -21.74 -22.40 6.88
C SER A 795 -21.06 -21.81 5.63
N ILE A 796 -21.64 -22.03 4.46
CA ILE A 796 -21.08 -21.60 3.17
C ILE A 796 -22.05 -20.63 2.48
N PHE A 797 -21.53 -19.46 2.10
CA PHE A 797 -22.28 -18.36 1.52
C PHE A 797 -21.77 -17.98 0.13
N ASN A 798 -22.67 -17.50 -0.74
CA ASN A 798 -22.33 -16.80 -1.98
C ASN A 798 -21.31 -17.58 -2.85
N THR A 799 -21.53 -18.88 -3.03
CA THR A 799 -20.55 -19.78 -3.65
C THR A 799 -21.06 -20.37 -4.97
N ALA A 800 -20.20 -20.38 -6.00
CA ALA A 800 -20.49 -20.95 -7.31
C ALA A 800 -19.59 -22.16 -7.60
N LEU A 801 -20.16 -23.20 -8.21
CA LEU A 801 -19.45 -24.44 -8.57
C LEU A 801 -19.80 -24.89 -9.98
N THR A 802 -18.80 -25.27 -10.78
CA THR A 802 -18.99 -25.82 -12.13
C THR A 802 -17.87 -26.77 -12.51
N GLY A 803 -18.12 -27.69 -13.44
CA GLY A 803 -17.06 -28.56 -13.99
C GLY A 803 -16.76 -29.82 -13.16
N TRP A 804 -17.66 -30.22 -12.25
CA TRP A 804 -17.50 -31.40 -11.40
C TRP A 804 -18.39 -32.54 -11.89
N ASP A 805 -17.80 -33.69 -12.19
CA ASP A 805 -18.51 -34.78 -12.87
C ASP A 805 -19.33 -35.66 -11.92
N GLU A 806 -18.81 -35.95 -10.72
CA GLU A 806 -19.55 -36.71 -9.71
C GLU A 806 -20.63 -35.88 -8.99
N GLY A 807 -20.52 -34.56 -8.99
CA GLY A 807 -21.54 -33.63 -8.49
C GLY A 807 -20.97 -32.39 -7.80
N CYS A 808 -21.81 -31.41 -7.47
CA CYS A 808 -21.31 -30.19 -6.83
C CYS A 808 -20.98 -30.41 -5.35
N ILE A 809 -21.86 -31.08 -4.61
CA ILE A 809 -21.79 -31.18 -3.14
C ILE A 809 -22.08 -32.60 -2.70
N ARG A 810 -21.17 -33.16 -1.92
CA ARG A 810 -21.35 -34.42 -1.20
C ARG A 810 -21.28 -34.13 0.30
N ILE A 811 -22.28 -34.62 1.03
CA ILE A 811 -22.33 -34.51 2.49
C ILE A 811 -22.37 -35.92 3.07
N ASP A 812 -21.30 -36.35 3.73
CA ASP A 812 -21.18 -37.67 4.34
C ASP A 812 -21.20 -37.54 5.86
N ASP A 813 -22.27 -37.98 6.52
CA ASP A 813 -22.29 -38.05 7.98
C ASP A 813 -21.43 -39.22 8.46
N ALA A 814 -20.83 -39.12 9.63
CA ALA A 814 -20.00 -40.22 10.13
C ALA A 814 -20.83 -41.42 10.61
N ASP A 815 -20.36 -42.59 10.19
CA ASP A 815 -20.80 -43.94 10.56
C ASP A 815 -19.55 -44.70 11.00
N THR A 816 -19.29 -44.72 12.31
CA THR A 816 -18.02 -45.24 12.83
C THR A 816 -17.99 -46.75 12.93
N ASN A 817 -19.13 -47.40 12.73
CA ASN A 817 -19.28 -48.83 12.89
C ASN A 817 -19.52 -49.56 11.55
N GLY A 818 -19.76 -48.80 10.47
CA GLY A 818 -19.92 -49.28 9.10
C GLY A 818 -21.19 -50.12 8.91
N ASP A 819 -22.24 -49.86 9.68
CA ASP A 819 -23.54 -50.54 9.56
C ASP A 819 -24.55 -49.80 8.67
N ASP A 820 -24.09 -48.77 7.96
CA ASP A 820 -24.88 -47.87 7.13
C ASP A 820 -25.88 -47.02 7.95
N THR A 821 -25.62 -46.82 9.25
CA THR A 821 -26.37 -45.95 10.15
C THR A 821 -25.47 -44.87 10.74
N ASN A 822 -25.73 -43.61 10.42
CA ASN A 822 -24.96 -42.47 10.95
C ASN A 822 -25.04 -42.43 12.49
N ASP A 823 -23.90 -42.38 13.19
CA ASP A 823 -23.90 -42.16 14.65
C ASP A 823 -23.74 -40.68 15.05
N ALA A 824 -23.22 -39.81 14.18
CA ALA A 824 -23.35 -38.36 14.31
C ALA A 824 -23.45 -37.68 12.94
N PHE A 825 -24.04 -36.48 12.96
CA PHE A 825 -24.38 -35.73 11.75
C PHE A 825 -23.52 -34.47 11.65
N SER A 826 -23.11 -34.14 10.44
CA SER A 826 -22.60 -32.79 10.14
C SER A 826 -23.76 -31.79 10.12
N ASP A 827 -23.53 -30.57 10.61
CA ASP A 827 -24.49 -29.44 10.54
C ASP A 827 -24.05 -28.50 9.41
N VAL A 828 -24.72 -28.60 8.26
CA VAL A 828 -24.36 -27.87 7.05
C VAL A 828 -25.40 -26.79 6.76
N THR A 829 -24.95 -25.53 6.70
CA THR A 829 -25.77 -24.39 6.26
C THR A 829 -25.26 -23.84 4.93
N LEU A 830 -26.14 -23.78 3.93
CA LEU A 830 -25.81 -23.26 2.59
C LEU A 830 -26.71 -22.07 2.20
N VAL A 831 -26.13 -20.95 1.81
CA VAL A 831 -26.89 -19.75 1.40
C VAL A 831 -26.32 -19.18 0.10
N ASN A 832 -27.19 -18.91 -0.88
CA ASN A 832 -26.79 -18.37 -2.19
C ASN A 832 -25.75 -19.27 -2.89
N ILE A 833 -26.14 -20.53 -3.16
CA ILE A 833 -25.30 -21.51 -3.86
C ILE A 833 -25.76 -21.66 -5.31
N LEU A 834 -24.83 -21.54 -6.25
CA LEU A 834 -25.07 -21.72 -7.68
C LEU A 834 -24.21 -22.87 -8.22
N GLY A 835 -24.83 -24.00 -8.59
CA GLY A 835 -24.09 -25.19 -9.02
C GLY A 835 -24.47 -25.66 -10.43
N ASN A 836 -23.47 -26.00 -11.25
CA ASN A 836 -23.62 -26.65 -12.56
C ASN A 836 -22.68 -27.85 -12.70
N CYS A 837 -23.08 -29.01 -12.18
CA CYS A 837 -22.25 -30.21 -12.12
C CYS A 837 -22.99 -31.40 -12.74
N SER A 838 -22.25 -32.32 -13.39
CA SER A 838 -22.84 -33.43 -14.16
C SER A 838 -23.64 -34.39 -13.26
N GLY A 839 -23.12 -34.70 -12.07
CA GLY A 839 -23.79 -35.50 -11.04
C GLY A 839 -24.92 -34.78 -10.29
N GLY A 840 -25.21 -33.52 -10.63
CA GLY A 840 -26.21 -32.69 -9.98
C GLY A 840 -25.67 -31.89 -8.79
N LEU A 841 -26.56 -31.19 -8.09
CA LEU A 841 -26.18 -30.31 -6.98
C LEU A 841 -25.77 -31.12 -5.73
N TYR A 842 -26.50 -32.18 -5.40
CA TYR A 842 -26.23 -33.06 -4.26
C TYR A 842 -26.12 -34.52 -4.70
N THR A 843 -25.18 -35.25 -4.11
CA THR A 843 -24.91 -36.66 -4.46
C THR A 843 -25.26 -37.65 -3.35
N HIS A 844 -25.30 -37.22 -2.08
CA HIS A 844 -25.60 -38.09 -0.93
C HIS A 844 -26.83 -37.62 -0.13
N ARG A 845 -26.78 -36.43 0.49
CA ARG A 845 -27.94 -35.80 1.14
C ARG A 845 -27.95 -34.28 0.96
N ASP A 846 -29.12 -33.69 1.22
CA ASP A 846 -29.30 -32.25 1.28
C ASP A 846 -28.64 -31.67 2.57
N ALA A 847 -28.30 -30.38 2.52
CA ALA A 847 -27.87 -29.61 3.69
C ALA A 847 -29.00 -29.42 4.73
N ASP A 848 -28.61 -29.29 6.00
CA ASP A 848 -29.52 -29.15 7.15
C ASP A 848 -30.31 -27.84 7.12
N SER A 849 -29.67 -26.78 6.63
CA SER A 849 -30.28 -25.48 6.37
C SER A 849 -29.83 -24.95 5.02
N GLN A 850 -30.78 -24.55 4.17
CA GLN A 850 -30.45 -24.02 2.85
C GLN A 850 -31.41 -22.94 2.36
N THR A 851 -30.86 -21.87 1.77
CA THR A 851 -31.63 -20.75 1.18
C THR A 851 -31.01 -20.31 -0.14
N ASN A 852 -31.84 -20.10 -1.17
CA ASN A 852 -31.40 -19.66 -2.51
C ASN A 852 -30.27 -20.53 -3.09
N TYR A 853 -30.52 -21.84 -3.17
CA TYR A 853 -29.64 -22.79 -3.85
C TYR A 853 -30.26 -23.17 -5.20
N VAL A 854 -29.48 -23.10 -6.26
CA VAL A 854 -29.99 -23.32 -7.63
C VAL A 854 -29.00 -24.16 -8.41
N SER A 855 -29.51 -25.21 -9.07
CA SER A 855 -28.78 -25.87 -10.15
C SER A 855 -29.06 -25.12 -11.47
N ASN A 856 -28.08 -24.38 -11.96
CA ASN A 856 -28.19 -23.55 -13.16
C ASN A 856 -26.80 -23.25 -13.72
N ALA A 857 -26.72 -22.83 -14.99
CA ALA A 857 -25.46 -22.54 -15.65
C ALA A 857 -24.64 -21.47 -14.89
N VAL A 858 -23.38 -21.81 -14.62
CA VAL A 858 -22.35 -20.89 -14.11
C VAL A 858 -21.56 -20.41 -15.32
N ASN A 859 -21.71 -19.13 -15.68
CA ASN A 859 -20.99 -18.53 -16.80
C ASN A 859 -20.00 -17.51 -16.27
N LEU A 860 -18.73 -17.63 -16.65
CA LEU A 860 -17.66 -16.76 -16.19
C LEU A 860 -17.28 -15.76 -17.29
N ASN A 861 -16.92 -14.53 -16.91
CA ASN A 861 -16.20 -13.62 -17.80
C ASN A 861 -14.68 -13.75 -17.56
N GLN A 862 -13.89 -12.96 -18.29
CA GLN A 862 -12.42 -12.96 -18.15
C GLN A 862 -11.92 -12.56 -16.75
N ALA A 863 -12.71 -11.82 -15.97
CA ALA A 863 -12.38 -11.46 -14.59
C ALA A 863 -12.80 -12.55 -13.58
N LEU A 864 -13.32 -13.69 -14.05
CA LEU A 864 -13.93 -14.76 -13.24
C LEU A 864 -15.17 -14.32 -12.44
N VAL A 865 -15.85 -13.28 -12.92
CA VAL A 865 -17.16 -12.89 -12.40
C VAL A 865 -18.19 -13.95 -12.81
N VAL A 866 -18.96 -14.42 -11.84
CA VAL A 866 -20.13 -15.27 -12.11
C VAL A 866 -21.24 -14.39 -12.68
N THR A 867 -21.51 -14.55 -13.97
CA THR A 867 -22.45 -13.71 -14.72
C THR A 867 -23.87 -14.27 -14.69
N GLY A 868 -24.83 -13.38 -14.93
CA GLY A 868 -26.25 -13.72 -15.04
C GLY A 868 -27.07 -13.39 -13.80
N ALA A 869 -28.39 -13.36 -13.98
CA ALA A 869 -29.31 -12.89 -12.94
C ALA A 869 -29.31 -13.75 -11.67
N ALA A 870 -29.01 -15.05 -11.78
CA ALA A 870 -28.94 -15.96 -10.63
C ALA A 870 -27.77 -15.66 -9.69
N ALA A 871 -26.71 -15.01 -10.20
CA ALA A 871 -25.56 -14.61 -9.40
C ALA A 871 -25.77 -13.29 -8.65
N GLN A 872 -26.86 -12.54 -8.93
CA GLN A 872 -27.22 -11.31 -8.23
C GLN A 872 -28.16 -11.64 -7.08
N VAL A 873 -27.72 -11.42 -5.84
CA VAL A 873 -28.44 -11.84 -4.63
C VAL A 873 -28.56 -10.70 -3.65
N SER A 874 -29.49 -10.78 -2.69
CA SER A 874 -29.44 -9.90 -1.54
C SER A 874 -28.25 -10.29 -0.67
N ALA A 875 -27.53 -9.31 -0.12
CA ALA A 875 -26.45 -9.57 0.82
C ALA A 875 -26.99 -10.37 2.02
N PRO A 876 -26.52 -11.60 2.27
CA PRO A 876 -26.95 -12.38 3.41
C PRO A 876 -26.30 -11.84 4.69
N SER A 877 -26.95 -12.07 5.83
CA SER A 877 -26.31 -11.87 7.13
C SER A 877 -25.36 -13.03 7.38
N ILE A 878 -24.05 -12.80 7.27
CA ILE A 878 -23.03 -13.82 7.52
C ILE A 878 -22.55 -13.69 8.97
N THR A 879 -22.62 -14.79 9.73
CA THR A 879 -22.07 -14.83 11.09
C THR A 879 -20.74 -15.57 11.06
N ALA A 880 -19.68 -14.87 11.44
CA ALA A 880 -18.37 -15.47 11.58
C ALA A 880 -18.34 -16.50 12.72
N VAL A 881 -17.51 -17.52 12.56
CA VAL A 881 -17.14 -18.42 13.66
C VAL A 881 -16.49 -17.57 14.75
N ALA A 882 -17.00 -17.71 15.97
CA ALA A 882 -16.50 -16.99 17.13
C ALA A 882 -15.18 -17.60 17.62
N ASN A 883 -14.09 -17.34 16.89
CA ASN A 883 -12.75 -17.83 17.21
C ASN A 883 -11.91 -16.84 18.04
N GLY A 884 -12.41 -15.62 18.28
CA GLY A 884 -11.74 -14.58 19.08
C GLY A 884 -11.16 -13.42 18.24
N SER A 885 -11.06 -13.58 16.92
CA SER A 885 -10.48 -12.57 16.02
C SER A 885 -11.30 -11.29 15.84
N GLY A 886 -12.62 -11.35 16.09
CA GLY A 886 -13.54 -10.28 15.68
C GLY A 886 -13.69 -10.15 14.16
N PHE A 887 -13.33 -11.19 13.39
CA PHE A 887 -13.44 -11.22 11.93
C PHE A 887 -14.85 -10.82 11.46
N SER A 888 -14.89 -9.93 10.48
CA SER A 888 -16.11 -9.54 9.79
C SER A 888 -15.98 -9.90 8.32
N PHE A 889 -17.00 -10.56 7.81
CA PHE A 889 -17.18 -10.75 6.38
C PHE A 889 -17.60 -9.41 5.75
N ASP A 890 -17.10 -9.14 4.56
CA ASP A 890 -17.60 -8.08 3.72
C ASP A 890 -19.01 -8.44 3.26
N GLU A 891 -19.92 -7.46 3.26
CA GLU A 891 -21.29 -7.68 2.81
C GLU A 891 -21.37 -7.65 1.28
N THR A 892 -21.47 -8.82 0.65
CA THR A 892 -21.56 -8.94 -0.81
C THR A 892 -22.97 -9.32 -1.27
N ASN A 893 -23.45 -8.67 -2.32
CA ASN A 893 -24.75 -8.92 -2.96
C ASN A 893 -24.63 -9.76 -4.24
N TYR A 894 -23.61 -10.64 -4.30
CA TYR A 894 -23.33 -11.48 -5.46
C TYR A 894 -22.80 -12.86 -5.06
N ILE A 895 -22.94 -13.84 -5.95
CA ILE A 895 -22.38 -15.19 -5.83
C ILE A 895 -21.04 -15.25 -6.56
N GLY A 896 -20.05 -15.90 -5.95
CA GLY A 896 -18.69 -16.04 -6.47
C GLY A 896 -17.69 -15.12 -5.77
N ALA A 897 -16.43 -15.22 -6.19
CA ALA A 897 -15.30 -14.53 -5.57
C ALA A 897 -15.03 -13.12 -6.09
N VAL A 898 -15.57 -12.76 -7.27
CA VAL A 898 -15.32 -11.47 -7.92
C VAL A 898 -16.62 -10.72 -8.16
N ALA A 899 -16.62 -9.42 -7.87
CA ALA A 899 -17.81 -8.58 -7.92
C ALA A 899 -18.35 -8.41 -9.36
N PRO A 900 -19.68 -8.33 -9.54
CA PRO A 900 -20.29 -8.02 -10.82
C PRO A 900 -19.82 -6.67 -11.36
N GLY A 901 -19.47 -6.64 -12.65
CA GLY A 901 -18.99 -5.44 -13.32
C GLY A 901 -17.49 -5.20 -13.21
N THR A 902 -16.75 -6.03 -12.46
CA THR A 902 -15.28 -5.98 -12.42
C THR A 902 -14.69 -6.35 -13.78
N ASN A 903 -13.83 -5.48 -14.32
CA ASN A 903 -12.98 -5.80 -15.46
C ASN A 903 -11.81 -6.69 -15.01
N VAL A 904 -11.21 -7.43 -15.94
CA VAL A 904 -10.09 -8.33 -15.61
C VAL A 904 -8.88 -7.56 -15.05
N ALA A 905 -8.62 -6.34 -15.54
CA ALA A 905 -7.56 -5.48 -15.05
C ALA A 905 -7.74 -5.11 -13.57
N ASP A 906 -8.99 -4.93 -13.13
CA ASP A 906 -9.39 -4.54 -11.77
C ASP A 906 -9.68 -5.74 -10.86
N ALA A 907 -9.58 -6.97 -11.38
CA ALA A 907 -9.84 -8.15 -10.59
C ALA A 907 -8.79 -8.27 -9.48
N TRP A 908 -9.23 -8.55 -8.25
CA TRP A 908 -8.33 -8.58 -7.09
C TRP A 908 -7.20 -9.61 -7.22
N TRP A 909 -7.37 -10.63 -8.05
CA TRP A 909 -6.35 -11.65 -8.34
C TRP A 909 -5.36 -11.23 -9.45
N ASN A 910 -5.67 -10.18 -10.21
CA ASN A 910 -4.86 -9.76 -11.35
C ASN A 910 -3.63 -8.94 -10.93
N GLY A 911 -2.57 -8.99 -11.73
CA GLY A 911 -1.35 -8.21 -11.54
C GLY A 911 -0.29 -8.81 -10.61
N TRP A 912 -0.67 -9.79 -9.77
CA TRP A 912 0.24 -10.39 -8.79
C TRP A 912 0.29 -11.92 -8.81
N THR A 913 -0.72 -12.57 -9.37
CA THR A 913 -0.74 -14.02 -9.55
C THR A 913 0.24 -14.45 -10.65
N ILE A 914 0.64 -15.73 -10.64
CA ILE A 914 1.53 -16.31 -11.64
C ILE A 914 0.92 -16.11 -13.04
N PRO A 915 1.66 -15.56 -14.01
CA PRO A 915 1.12 -15.28 -15.33
C PRO A 915 0.47 -16.50 -15.98
N ASN A 916 -0.74 -16.33 -16.51
CA ASN A 916 -1.55 -17.37 -17.16
C ASN A 916 -2.03 -18.52 -16.25
N SER A 917 -1.80 -18.46 -14.94
CA SER A 917 -2.33 -19.48 -14.00
C SER A 917 -3.83 -19.33 -13.73
N VAL A 918 -4.37 -18.12 -13.91
CA VAL A 918 -5.78 -17.79 -13.69
C VAL A 918 -6.46 -17.54 -15.03
N SER A 919 -6.86 -18.62 -15.70
CA SER A 919 -7.64 -18.54 -16.94
C SER A 919 -8.71 -19.62 -16.99
N VAL A 920 -9.88 -19.28 -17.54
CA VAL A 920 -10.92 -20.23 -17.92
C VAL A 920 -11.18 -20.04 -19.43
N ASP A 921 -11.02 -21.11 -20.20
CA ASP A 921 -11.24 -21.13 -21.65
C ASP A 921 -12.73 -21.01 -22.04
#